data_AF-L0DLP4-F1
#
_entry.id   AF-L0DLP4-F1
#
_cell.length_a   1.000
_cell.length_b   1.000
_cell.length_c   1.000
_cell.angle_alpha   90.00
_cell.angle_beta   90.00
_cell.angle_gamma   90.00
#
_symmetry.space_group_name_H-M   'P 1'
#
loop_
_entity.id
_entity.type
_entity.pdbx_description
1 polymer ?
#
loop_
_entity_poly.entity_id
_entity_poly.type
_entity_poly.pdbx_seq_one_letter_code
_entity_poly.pdbx_strand_id
1 'polypeptide(L)'
;MRACFRRLRTLGKSALRSSDFRKRSRLVPTLGELEERTLLSLTIKIDYTYDSSNFFDTPAKRNVMEAAANSIGSVLNDNLLAIQASGSNSWMAHFPNPSNGQLSTINNLVVPTNTIVIFVGGRALPAESEAAEGSSGGFSAQGSQTWLELVSARGQAGALAANPTDFGPWGGSISFDNSGATNWFYGQDTNGLNGSQTDFRTVAEHEIGHVLGVGTSPSWSTFVSAGTFVGPASMAVGGGQPVPLDPHSQHWAPGTKSDGVDALMDPTVQNGLRRTFTSLDYAGLKDIGWNVQPPILSVFQFGAPSYTVSKTSGSLLVTVQRSGGSGAASVAYATSNGTATAGVNYTSVSGTLNFAPGQTVQSFVIPILNDQIPDGNKTVNLVLGTPSATATLGFPSTAVVTIIAPGNHPIGDYDGVGFTQVGIFRPSNAMWTILNNTGGRGSAYGASNLFDIPVPGDYDGIGRTEQAVFRPSTGQWIILNPINQTQRVIYFGGLNLFDIPVPGDYDGIGRTQPAVFRPSTGQWIIFNPITNTQRVAYYGAADLFDIPVPGDYDGIGRTQLAVFRPSTATWAIYNPLTNTQRFVSYGAANLFDIPVPGDYDGVGRTEMAVFRPSNGQWVILNPIDQSQRLVYFGATNYFDIPLQAPIASLKKLGKLGGNSLTALSTTSHQQTSVSASAFTAPSIGEAPSVPAELITGDDQATSSLPRRKPSGQSATRLAWLDPLEGAR
;
A
#
# COMPACT_ATOMS: atom_id res chain seq x y z
N MET A 1 2.29 -13.27 68.34
CA MET A 1 2.43 -12.15 69.32
C MET A 1 2.87 -10.87 68.59
N ARG A 2 2.95 -9.72 69.27
CA ARG A 2 3.17 -8.40 68.63
C ARG A 2 4.67 -8.06 68.47
N ALA A 3 5.03 -7.58 67.27
CA ALA A 3 5.75 -6.33 66.97
C ALA A 3 7.12 -5.93 67.60
N CYS A 4 7.97 -5.34 66.74
CA CYS A 4 8.82 -4.14 66.94
C CYS A 4 10.26 -4.18 67.55
N PHE A 5 11.25 -4.08 66.63
CA PHE A 5 12.24 -2.97 66.48
C PHE A 5 13.59 -2.85 67.27
N ARG A 6 14.61 -2.36 66.51
CA ARG A 6 15.76 -1.47 66.88
C ARG A 6 17.00 -2.11 67.60
N ARG A 7 18.27 -1.68 67.37
CA ARG A 7 18.94 -0.91 66.27
C ARG A 7 20.50 -0.85 66.45
N LEU A 8 21.29 -0.80 65.36
CA LEU A 8 22.64 -0.15 65.16
C LEU A 8 23.88 -0.65 66.00
N ARG A 9 25.07 -1.03 65.47
CA ARG A 9 26.23 -0.28 64.85
C ARG A 9 27.53 -0.51 65.71
N THR A 10 28.81 -0.37 65.30
CA THR A 10 29.52 0.08 64.07
C THR A 10 31.01 -0.38 63.99
N LEU A 11 31.56 -0.56 62.77
CA LEU A 11 32.96 -0.31 62.29
C LEU A 11 34.19 -1.03 62.93
N GLY A 12 35.29 -1.31 62.19
CA GLY A 12 35.56 -1.23 60.74
C GLY A 12 37.07 -1.10 60.34
N LYS A 13 37.38 -1.18 59.02
CA LYS A 13 38.69 -0.99 58.32
C LYS A 13 39.71 -2.17 58.36
N SER A 14 40.58 -2.43 57.37
CA SER A 14 40.68 -1.95 55.94
C SER A 14 41.78 -2.67 55.12
N ALA A 15 41.57 -2.89 53.80
CA ALA A 15 42.60 -2.86 52.73
C ALA A 15 41.93 -2.86 51.33
N LEU A 16 42.61 -2.40 50.25
CA LEU A 16 42.05 -2.22 48.90
C LEU A 16 43.09 -2.36 47.76
N ARG A 17 42.74 -3.08 46.69
CA ARG A 17 43.22 -3.03 45.27
C ARG A 17 42.64 -4.25 44.50
N SER A 18 42.41 -4.27 43.18
CA SER A 18 42.10 -3.23 42.17
C SER A 18 41.78 -3.91 40.81
N SER A 19 40.99 -3.27 39.94
CA SER A 19 40.62 -3.71 38.58
C SER A 19 39.73 -4.98 38.49
N ASP A 20 38.88 -5.19 37.48
CA ASP A 20 38.47 -4.28 36.40
C ASP A 20 36.97 -4.48 36.07
N PHE A 21 36.20 -3.39 35.98
CA PHE A 21 34.75 -3.45 35.70
C PHE A 21 34.38 -2.46 34.59
N ARG A 22 34.51 -2.87 33.32
CA ARG A 22 34.06 -2.08 32.18
C ARG A 22 32.53 -1.96 32.19
N LYS A 23 32.01 -0.80 32.61
CA LYS A 23 30.64 -0.39 32.31
C LYS A 23 30.45 -0.42 30.79
N ARG A 24 29.67 -1.36 30.26
CA ARG A 24 29.07 -1.18 28.93
C ARG A 24 27.92 -0.19 29.08
N SER A 25 28.11 1.02 28.58
CA SER A 25 27.04 2.02 28.43
C SER A 25 25.91 1.39 27.61
N ARG A 26 24.75 1.18 28.22
CA ARG A 26 23.57 0.73 27.48
C ARG A 26 23.02 1.95 26.75
N LEU A 27 23.25 2.02 25.44
CA LEU A 27 22.64 3.02 24.58
C LEU A 27 21.12 2.94 24.76
N VAL A 28 20.54 4.01 25.29
CA VAL A 28 19.11 4.26 25.22
C VAL A 28 18.89 4.97 23.88
N PRO A 29 18.14 4.40 22.92
CA PRO A 29 17.67 5.18 21.79
C PRO A 29 16.69 6.22 22.35
N THR A 30 17.14 7.47 22.43
CA THR A 30 16.28 8.61 22.71
C THR A 30 15.25 8.74 21.59
N LEU A 31 13.99 9.00 21.93
CA LEU A 31 12.96 9.30 20.94
C LEU A 31 13.06 10.77 20.49
N GLY A 32 14.19 11.06 19.85
CA GLY A 32 14.50 12.25 19.07
C GLY A 32 15.31 11.77 17.86
N GLU A 33 15.24 12.50 16.75
CA GLU A 33 15.86 12.06 15.48
C GLU A 33 15.32 10.71 14.96
N LEU A 34 14.00 10.51 15.11
CA LEU A 34 13.23 10.35 13.87
C LEU A 34 13.31 11.70 13.16
N GLU A 35 14.37 11.89 12.37
CA GLU A 35 14.51 13.09 11.55
C GLU A 35 13.28 13.17 10.65
N GLU A 36 12.64 14.34 10.61
CA GLU A 36 12.11 14.77 9.33
C GLU A 36 13.30 14.75 8.38
N ARG A 37 13.29 13.85 7.39
CA ARG A 37 14.08 14.06 6.18
C ARG A 37 13.40 15.14 5.35
N THR A 38 13.38 16.35 5.91
CA THR A 38 13.28 17.60 5.17
C THR A 38 14.55 17.69 4.33
N LEU A 39 14.50 17.00 3.18
CA LEU A 39 15.56 16.99 2.18
C LEU A 39 15.80 18.44 1.77
N LEU A 40 16.92 19.02 2.22
CA LEU A 40 17.35 20.37 1.88
C LEU A 40 17.95 20.41 0.46
N SER A 41 17.16 19.94 -0.49
CA SER A 41 17.38 20.14 -1.92
C SER A 41 17.28 21.62 -2.28
N LEU A 42 18.17 22.10 -3.13
CA LEU A 42 18.15 23.46 -3.65
C LEU A 42 16.84 23.74 -4.40
N THR A 43 16.11 24.76 -3.98
CA THR A 43 14.84 25.16 -4.62
C THR A 43 15.13 25.99 -5.86
N ILE A 44 15.07 25.37 -7.04
CA ILE A 44 15.08 26.09 -8.31
C ILE A 44 13.65 26.62 -8.55
N LYS A 45 13.41 27.87 -8.16
CA LYS A 45 12.12 28.55 -8.30
C LYS A 45 12.00 29.17 -9.69
N ILE A 46 11.15 28.60 -10.52
CA ILE A 46 10.79 29.16 -11.82
C ILE A 46 9.86 30.37 -11.62
N ASP A 47 10.10 31.43 -12.38
CA ASP A 47 9.32 32.67 -12.33
C ASP A 47 8.89 33.11 -13.73
N TYR A 48 7.58 33.10 -13.96
CA TYR A 48 6.96 33.33 -15.28
C TYR A 48 6.56 34.80 -15.50
N THR A 49 6.96 35.73 -14.63
CA THR A 49 6.57 37.15 -14.73
C THR A 49 7.08 37.85 -16.00
N TYR A 50 8.07 37.25 -16.68
CA TYR A 50 8.66 37.75 -17.92
C TYR A 50 8.30 36.92 -19.17
N ASP A 51 7.28 36.04 -19.10
CA ASP A 51 6.70 35.37 -20.26
C ASP A 51 5.58 36.20 -20.92
N SER A 52 5.91 37.41 -21.40
CA SER A 52 4.94 38.25 -22.13
C SER A 52 4.56 37.67 -23.50
N SER A 53 5.29 36.66 -23.99
CA SER A 53 4.95 35.91 -25.21
C SER A 53 3.82 34.89 -25.01
N ASN A 54 3.54 34.48 -23.76
CA ASN A 54 2.68 33.36 -23.39
C ASN A 54 3.20 31.99 -23.89
N PHE A 55 4.53 31.79 -23.93
CA PHE A 55 5.13 30.49 -24.24
C PHE A 55 4.62 29.43 -23.27
N PHE A 56 4.48 29.78 -21.99
CA PHE A 56 3.90 28.97 -20.91
C PHE A 56 2.40 29.26 -20.68
N ASP A 57 1.63 29.44 -21.75
CA ASP A 57 0.16 29.59 -21.75
C ASP A 57 -0.63 28.56 -20.91
N THR A 58 -0.10 27.35 -20.74
CA THR A 58 -0.83 26.17 -20.26
C THR A 58 -0.16 25.51 -19.05
N PRO A 59 -0.94 24.95 -18.11
CA PRO A 59 -0.40 24.22 -16.96
C PRO A 59 0.50 23.04 -17.36
N ALA A 60 0.23 22.38 -18.50
CA ALA A 60 1.02 21.26 -18.98
C ALA A 60 2.49 21.65 -19.24
N LYS A 61 2.73 22.76 -19.95
CA LYS A 61 4.09 23.28 -20.22
C LYS A 61 4.81 23.66 -18.94
N ARG A 62 4.12 24.39 -18.04
CA ARG A 62 4.66 24.78 -16.72
C ARG A 62 5.06 23.56 -15.91
N ASN A 63 4.20 22.55 -15.82
CA ASN A 63 4.51 21.30 -15.11
C ASN A 63 5.75 20.58 -15.67
N VAL A 64 6.12 20.74 -16.95
CA VAL A 64 7.37 20.16 -17.49
C VAL A 64 8.59 21.02 -17.11
N MET A 65 8.46 22.34 -17.11
CA MET A 65 9.50 23.26 -16.64
C MET A 65 9.79 23.06 -15.15
N GLU A 66 8.73 22.97 -14.31
CA GLU A 66 8.87 22.60 -12.90
C GLU A 66 9.49 21.20 -12.75
N ALA A 67 9.14 20.23 -13.61
CA ALA A 67 9.74 18.89 -13.54
C ALA A 67 11.25 18.91 -13.80
N ALA A 68 11.73 19.68 -14.80
CA ALA A 68 13.15 19.89 -15.08
C ALA A 68 13.88 20.54 -13.89
N ALA A 69 13.32 21.64 -13.37
CA ALA A 69 13.82 22.35 -12.20
C ALA A 69 13.93 21.46 -10.95
N ASN A 70 12.91 20.64 -10.69
CA ASN A 70 12.90 19.72 -9.56
C ASN A 70 13.90 18.55 -9.74
N SER A 71 14.13 18.02 -10.94
CA SER A 71 15.14 16.96 -11.13
C SER A 71 16.53 17.43 -10.69
N ILE A 72 16.97 18.60 -11.17
CA ILE A 72 18.31 19.11 -10.87
C ILE A 72 18.37 19.66 -9.45
N GLY A 73 17.37 20.45 -9.01
CA GLY A 73 17.32 20.95 -7.64
C GLY A 73 17.35 19.85 -6.57
N SER A 74 16.73 18.69 -6.85
CA SER A 74 16.68 17.54 -5.93
C SER A 74 18.03 16.88 -5.62
N VAL A 75 19.08 17.15 -6.41
CA VAL A 75 20.42 16.58 -6.20
C VAL A 75 21.41 17.54 -5.54
N LEU A 76 21.08 18.84 -5.45
CA LEU A 76 21.99 19.88 -4.94
C LEU A 76 21.71 20.12 -3.45
N ASN A 77 22.74 19.99 -2.62
CA ASN A 77 22.65 20.02 -1.15
C ASN A 77 23.52 21.16 -0.58
N ASP A 78 23.36 22.34 -1.17
CA ASP A 78 24.18 23.52 -0.96
C ASP A 78 23.46 24.55 -0.08
N ASN A 79 24.20 25.16 0.84
CA ASN A 79 23.64 26.09 1.83
C ASN A 79 23.81 27.54 1.36
N LEU A 80 22.95 27.99 0.45
CA LEU A 80 23.00 29.35 -0.10
C LEU A 80 22.28 30.35 0.82
N LEU A 81 23.02 31.37 1.29
CA LEU A 81 22.44 32.46 2.08
C LEU A 81 21.37 33.22 1.29
N ALA A 82 20.37 33.76 2.00
CA ALA A 82 19.34 34.62 1.40
C ALA A 82 19.92 35.98 1.01
N ILE A 83 19.51 36.51 -0.15
CA ILE A 83 19.77 37.88 -0.56
C ILE A 83 18.51 38.71 -0.29
N GLN A 84 18.55 39.54 0.75
CA GLN A 84 17.49 40.46 1.12
C GLN A 84 18.09 41.81 1.56
N ALA A 85 17.88 42.84 0.74
CA ALA A 85 18.38 44.19 1.00
C ALA A 85 17.71 44.82 2.23
N SER A 86 18.49 45.57 3.03
CA SER A 86 18.00 46.26 4.23
C SER A 86 18.92 47.42 4.63
N GLY A 87 18.36 48.43 5.32
CA GLY A 87 19.12 49.61 5.74
C GLY A 87 19.68 50.40 4.55
N SER A 88 21.00 50.60 4.52
CA SER A 88 21.71 51.26 3.42
C SER A 88 22.17 50.31 2.31
N ASN A 89 21.95 48.99 2.45
CA ASN A 89 22.37 48.01 1.47
C ASN A 89 21.35 47.90 0.33
N SER A 90 21.83 47.83 -0.91
CA SER A 90 21.02 47.63 -2.11
C SER A 90 21.73 46.77 -3.14
N TRP A 91 20.96 46.20 -4.06
CA TRP A 91 21.49 45.48 -5.22
C TRP A 91 20.51 45.51 -6.40
N MET A 92 21.00 45.14 -7.58
CA MET A 92 20.24 45.03 -8.82
C MET A 92 20.59 43.68 -9.45
N ALA A 93 19.59 42.85 -9.71
CA ALA A 93 19.75 41.63 -10.52
C ALA A 93 19.60 42.00 -12.00
N HIS A 94 20.54 41.59 -12.86
CA HIS A 94 20.55 41.89 -14.29
C HIS A 94 20.48 40.59 -15.12
N PHE A 95 19.61 40.51 -16.12
CA PHE A 95 19.44 39.29 -16.93
C PHE A 95 18.83 39.59 -18.32
N PRO A 96 19.13 38.79 -19.37
CA PRO A 96 18.42 38.87 -20.65
C PRO A 96 16.93 38.57 -20.48
N ASN A 97 16.04 39.42 -20.99
CA ASN A 97 14.60 39.23 -20.88
C ASN A 97 14.14 37.98 -21.67
N PRO A 98 13.52 36.97 -21.04
CA PRO A 98 13.08 35.76 -21.74
C PRO A 98 12.16 35.97 -22.96
N SER A 99 11.41 37.08 -23.00
CA SER A 99 10.48 37.39 -24.11
C SER A 99 11.00 38.38 -25.14
N ASN A 100 12.20 38.96 -24.99
CA ASN A 100 12.75 39.91 -25.99
C ASN A 100 14.29 40.05 -26.04
N GLY A 101 15.05 39.37 -25.18
CA GLY A 101 16.52 39.38 -25.14
C GLY A 101 17.16 40.67 -24.61
N GLN A 102 16.42 41.76 -24.40
CA GLN A 102 16.99 43.00 -23.86
C GLN A 102 17.35 42.84 -22.37
N LEU A 103 18.40 43.53 -21.93
CA LEU A 103 18.84 43.47 -20.53
C LEU A 103 17.75 44.03 -19.60
N SER A 104 17.08 43.15 -18.87
CA SER A 104 16.15 43.49 -17.80
C SER A 104 16.88 43.63 -16.47
N THR A 105 16.27 44.35 -15.53
CA THR A 105 16.88 44.60 -14.22
C THR A 105 15.82 44.71 -13.13
N ILE A 106 16.05 44.05 -12.00
CA ILE A 106 15.18 44.10 -10.82
C ILE A 106 15.96 44.68 -9.63
N ASN A 107 15.48 45.81 -9.12
CA ASN A 107 16.04 46.47 -7.94
C ASN A 107 15.64 45.70 -6.68
N ASN A 108 16.62 45.37 -5.83
CA ASN A 108 16.42 44.69 -4.54
C ASN A 108 15.55 43.42 -4.64
N LEU A 109 15.79 42.58 -5.65
CA LEU A 109 15.19 41.25 -5.74
C LEU A 109 15.41 40.50 -4.42
N VAL A 110 14.38 39.80 -3.93
CA VAL A 110 14.45 38.97 -2.73
C VAL A 110 14.66 37.52 -3.15
N VAL A 111 15.82 36.96 -2.79
CA VAL A 111 16.17 35.56 -3.07
C VAL A 111 16.27 34.83 -1.72
N PRO A 112 15.35 33.90 -1.40
CA PRO A 112 15.40 33.15 -0.14
C PRO A 112 16.65 32.27 0.01
N THR A 113 16.85 31.74 1.22
CA THR A 113 17.86 30.70 1.49
C THR A 113 17.63 29.49 0.58
N ASN A 114 18.72 28.86 0.14
CA ASN A 114 18.72 27.64 -0.68
C ASN A 114 17.80 27.72 -1.91
N THR A 115 17.64 28.93 -2.47
CA THR A 115 16.75 29.21 -3.60
C THR A 115 17.52 29.86 -4.75
N ILE A 116 17.29 29.39 -5.98
CA ILE A 116 17.73 29.98 -7.25
C ILE A 116 16.47 30.48 -7.98
N VAL A 117 16.43 31.73 -8.41
CA VAL A 117 15.26 32.30 -9.11
C VAL A 117 15.53 32.38 -10.61
N ILE A 118 14.82 31.59 -11.42
CA ILE A 118 14.99 31.57 -12.88
C ILE A 118 13.79 32.21 -13.56
N PHE A 119 14.00 33.33 -14.24
CA PHE A 119 12.96 33.97 -15.06
C PHE A 119 12.83 33.26 -16.40
N VAL A 120 11.63 32.84 -16.79
CA VAL A 120 11.40 32.07 -18.03
C VAL A 120 10.34 32.70 -18.93
N GLY A 121 10.41 32.37 -20.22
CA GLY A 121 9.53 32.83 -21.29
C GLY A 121 10.04 32.38 -22.65
N GLY A 122 9.39 32.83 -23.73
CA GLY A 122 9.82 32.50 -25.09
C GLY A 122 10.01 33.71 -25.99
N ARG A 123 10.93 33.60 -26.94
CA ARG A 123 11.19 34.60 -28.00
C ARG A 123 11.70 33.91 -29.26
N ALA A 124 11.63 34.57 -30.41
CA ALA A 124 12.35 34.11 -31.59
C ALA A 124 13.85 34.25 -31.33
N LEU A 125 14.60 33.15 -31.45
CA LEU A 125 16.05 33.14 -31.28
C LEU A 125 16.75 33.41 -32.63
N PRO A 126 17.95 34.02 -32.61
CA PRO A 126 18.58 34.58 -33.81
C PRO A 126 19.14 33.55 -34.81
N ALA A 127 19.19 32.26 -34.46
CA ALA A 127 19.59 31.18 -35.36
C ALA A 127 18.52 30.08 -35.46
N GLU A 128 18.30 29.53 -36.66
CA GLU A 128 17.39 28.39 -36.92
C GLU A 128 17.84 27.05 -36.28
N SER A 129 18.85 27.09 -35.40
CA SER A 129 19.43 25.96 -34.67
C SER A 129 19.43 26.14 -33.15
N GLU A 130 19.02 27.30 -32.62
CA GLU A 130 18.97 27.58 -31.18
C GLU A 130 17.56 27.27 -30.64
N ALA A 131 17.43 26.19 -29.86
CA ALA A 131 16.16 25.83 -29.22
C ALA A 131 15.89 26.66 -27.95
N ALA A 132 16.94 27.08 -27.24
CA ALA A 132 16.86 27.90 -26.03
C ALA A 132 18.16 28.67 -25.77
N GLU A 133 18.15 29.52 -24.75
CA GLU A 133 19.30 30.29 -24.26
C GLU A 133 19.17 30.52 -22.74
N GLY A 134 19.97 29.83 -21.94
CA GLY A 134 20.08 29.96 -20.49
C GLY A 134 21.25 30.86 -20.04
N SER A 135 21.03 31.66 -19.00
CA SER A 135 22.07 32.53 -18.43
C SER A 135 21.91 32.70 -16.92
N SER A 136 23.01 32.60 -16.16
CA SER A 136 23.06 32.98 -14.74
C SER A 136 22.86 34.49 -14.48
N GLY A 137 22.77 35.30 -15.55
CA GLY A 137 22.72 36.75 -15.46
C GLY A 137 23.95 37.35 -14.78
N GLY A 138 23.77 38.53 -14.19
CA GLY A 138 24.76 39.23 -13.39
C GLY A 138 24.09 40.11 -12.33
N PHE A 139 24.88 40.91 -11.63
CA PHE A 139 24.39 41.82 -10.60
C PHE A 139 25.25 43.06 -10.45
N SER A 140 24.71 44.08 -9.78
CA SER A 140 25.49 45.14 -9.15
C SER A 140 24.98 45.37 -7.72
N ALA A 141 25.86 45.77 -6.80
CA ALA A 141 25.54 45.89 -5.37
C ALA A 141 26.24 47.10 -4.74
N GLN A 142 25.60 47.69 -3.73
CA GLN A 142 26.12 48.81 -2.93
C GLN A 142 25.76 48.58 -1.46
N GLY A 143 26.68 48.87 -0.54
CA GLY A 143 26.46 48.63 0.89
C GLY A 143 27.77 48.38 1.66
N SER A 144 27.68 47.64 2.77
CA SER A 144 28.85 47.16 3.50
C SER A 144 29.60 46.07 2.72
N GLN A 145 30.89 45.89 2.99
CA GLN A 145 31.72 44.85 2.36
C GLN A 145 31.08 43.45 2.46
N THR A 146 30.61 43.07 3.65
CA THR A 146 29.91 41.80 3.90
C THR A 146 28.61 41.64 3.10
N TRP A 147 27.95 42.74 2.72
CA TRP A 147 26.80 42.69 1.81
C TRP A 147 27.22 42.42 0.36
N LEU A 148 28.29 43.08 -0.12
CA LEU A 148 28.84 42.83 -1.45
C LEU A 148 29.29 41.37 -1.60
N GLU A 149 29.97 40.84 -0.58
CA GLU A 149 30.40 39.44 -0.50
C GLU A 149 29.20 38.47 -0.47
N LEU A 150 28.15 38.79 0.29
CA LEU A 150 26.93 37.98 0.36
C LEU A 150 26.19 37.94 -0.99
N VAL A 151 26.06 39.05 -1.70
CA VAL A 151 25.43 39.07 -3.04
C VAL A 151 26.27 38.31 -4.06
N SER A 152 27.59 38.38 -3.95
CA SER A 152 28.52 37.79 -4.93
C SER A 152 28.74 36.28 -4.76
N ALA A 153 28.68 35.77 -3.53
CA ALA A 153 29.05 34.39 -3.21
C ALA A 153 28.05 33.62 -2.35
N ARG A 154 27.05 34.30 -1.75
CA ARG A 154 25.99 33.68 -0.93
C ARG A 154 26.51 32.72 0.17
N GLY A 155 27.69 32.99 0.72
CA GLY A 155 28.35 32.18 1.74
C GLY A 155 29.21 31.01 1.23
N GLN A 156 29.31 30.80 -0.09
CA GLN A 156 30.04 29.67 -0.66
C GLN A 156 31.56 29.87 -0.59
N ALA A 157 32.27 28.81 -0.21
CA ALA A 157 33.62 28.86 0.36
C ALA A 157 34.77 28.80 -0.68
N GLY A 158 34.48 29.16 -1.93
CA GLY A 158 35.48 29.37 -2.99
C GLY A 158 35.11 30.44 -4.02
N ALA A 159 33.89 30.99 -4.00
CA ALA A 159 33.37 31.85 -5.05
C ALA A 159 34.00 33.27 -5.09
N LEU A 160 34.70 33.66 -4.01
CA LEU A 160 35.46 34.92 -3.91
C LEU A 160 36.97 34.75 -4.14
N ALA A 161 37.44 33.55 -4.50
CA ALA A 161 38.85 33.30 -4.75
C ALA A 161 39.32 33.93 -6.08
N ALA A 162 40.62 34.23 -6.20
CA ALA A 162 41.18 34.78 -7.45
C ALA A 162 41.09 33.81 -8.64
N ASN A 163 41.07 32.50 -8.37
CA ASN A 163 40.59 31.47 -9.28
C ASN A 163 39.43 30.77 -8.55
N PRO A 164 38.16 31.10 -8.85
CA PRO A 164 37.02 30.50 -8.18
C PRO A 164 36.95 28.98 -8.38
N THR A 165 36.55 28.27 -7.33
CA THR A 165 36.32 26.81 -7.32
C THR A 165 34.92 26.46 -6.79
N ASP A 166 34.05 27.46 -6.73
CA ASP A 166 32.74 27.40 -6.07
C ASP A 166 31.82 28.49 -6.65
N PHE A 167 30.51 28.32 -6.63
CA PHE A 167 29.57 29.18 -7.37
C PHE A 167 28.26 29.39 -6.60
N GLY A 168 28.01 30.62 -6.14
CA GLY A 168 26.82 31.00 -5.38
C GLY A 168 25.87 31.95 -6.13
N PRO A 169 25.24 31.54 -7.24
CA PRO A 169 24.38 32.42 -8.05
C PRO A 169 23.11 32.83 -7.31
N TRP A 170 22.54 33.98 -7.69
CA TRP A 170 21.24 34.44 -7.20
C TRP A 170 20.06 33.78 -7.94
N GLY A 171 20.29 33.35 -9.18
CA GLY A 171 19.24 33.07 -10.14
C GLY A 171 19.75 33.17 -11.57
N GLY A 172 18.86 33.50 -12.50
CA GLY A 172 19.16 33.69 -13.91
C GLY A 172 17.91 33.84 -14.76
N SER A 173 18.04 33.56 -16.06
CA SER A 173 16.94 33.58 -17.02
C SER A 173 17.12 32.52 -18.11
N ILE A 174 16.02 32.02 -18.66
CA ILE A 174 16.01 31.12 -19.82
C ILE A 174 15.01 31.62 -20.86
N SER A 175 15.48 31.84 -22.09
CA SER A 175 14.66 32.08 -23.28
C SER A 175 14.43 30.75 -24.02
N PHE A 176 13.20 30.46 -24.46
CA PHE A 176 12.92 29.32 -25.37
C PHE A 176 12.48 29.80 -26.76
N ASP A 177 12.83 29.08 -27.82
CA ASP A 177 12.39 29.42 -29.18
C ASP A 177 10.86 29.36 -29.32
N ASN A 178 10.26 30.48 -29.73
CA ASN A 178 8.85 30.58 -30.10
C ASN A 178 8.61 31.02 -31.55
N SER A 179 9.64 31.04 -32.40
CA SER A 179 9.53 31.37 -33.83
C SER A 179 8.67 30.35 -34.61
N GLY A 180 8.59 29.12 -34.12
CA GLY A 180 7.99 27.98 -34.81
C GLY A 180 9.00 27.09 -35.55
N ALA A 181 10.30 27.40 -35.48
CA ALA A 181 11.35 26.49 -35.96
C ALA A 181 11.44 25.23 -35.09
N THR A 182 11.36 25.36 -33.76
CA THR A 182 11.44 24.23 -32.83
C THR A 182 10.11 23.50 -32.68
N ASN A 183 10.05 22.24 -33.12
CA ASN A 183 8.86 21.38 -33.04
C ASN A 183 8.73 20.73 -31.64
N TRP A 184 8.37 21.54 -30.65
CA TRP A 184 8.35 21.13 -29.24
C TRP A 184 7.40 19.96 -28.90
N PHE A 185 7.85 19.10 -27.97
CA PHE A 185 7.05 18.11 -27.26
C PHE A 185 7.04 18.41 -25.75
N TYR A 186 5.84 18.52 -25.17
CA TYR A 186 5.62 18.92 -23.77
C TYR A 186 5.02 17.79 -22.89
N GLY A 187 5.40 16.54 -23.13
CA GLY A 187 4.96 15.40 -22.31
C GLY A 187 5.65 15.34 -20.95
N GLN A 188 4.92 14.90 -19.91
CA GLN A 188 5.51 14.59 -18.60
C GLN A 188 6.40 13.33 -18.68
N ASP A 189 5.95 12.31 -19.39
CA ASP A 189 6.73 11.16 -19.85
C ASP A 189 7.03 11.30 -21.36
N THR A 190 7.54 10.25 -22.00
CA THR A 190 7.85 10.22 -23.45
C THR A 190 6.73 9.63 -24.31
N ASN A 191 5.52 9.41 -23.78
CA ASN A 191 4.43 8.83 -24.57
C ASN A 191 3.95 9.82 -25.64
N GLY A 192 4.06 9.42 -26.91
CA GLY A 192 3.73 10.26 -28.07
C GLY A 192 4.87 11.14 -28.58
N LEU A 193 6.03 11.17 -27.91
CA LEU A 193 7.24 11.76 -28.46
C LEU A 193 7.63 11.00 -29.74
N ASN A 194 7.96 11.72 -30.81
CA ASN A 194 8.30 11.11 -32.10
C ASN A 194 9.53 11.79 -32.73
N GLY A 195 10.18 11.12 -33.69
CA GLY A 195 11.44 11.53 -34.31
C GLY A 195 11.47 12.89 -35.04
N SER A 196 10.33 13.59 -35.17
CA SER A 196 10.28 14.95 -35.69
C SER A 196 10.24 16.04 -34.60
N GLN A 197 10.09 15.67 -33.33
CA GLN A 197 9.89 16.61 -32.22
C GLN A 197 11.11 16.75 -31.31
N THR A 198 11.33 17.96 -30.82
CA THR A 198 12.33 18.31 -29.81
C THR A 198 11.70 18.20 -28.41
N ASP A 199 12.28 17.39 -27.54
CA ASP A 199 11.75 17.20 -26.18
C ASP A 199 12.01 18.44 -25.31
N PHE A 200 10.95 19.14 -24.89
CA PHE A 200 11.08 20.38 -24.12
C PHE A 200 11.80 20.17 -22.79
N ARG A 201 11.58 19.03 -22.12
CA ARG A 201 12.23 18.74 -20.82
C ARG A 201 13.75 18.63 -20.95
N THR A 202 14.23 17.97 -22.01
CA THR A 202 15.65 17.82 -22.32
C THR A 202 16.34 19.18 -22.44
N VAL A 203 15.77 20.11 -23.20
CA VAL A 203 16.33 21.46 -23.36
C VAL A 203 16.20 22.27 -22.07
N ALA A 204 15.05 22.19 -21.37
CA ALA A 204 14.86 22.89 -20.10
C ALA A 204 15.86 22.44 -19.01
N GLU A 205 16.25 21.17 -18.96
CA GLU A 205 17.32 20.71 -18.07
C GLU A 205 18.70 21.26 -18.51
N HIS A 206 19.02 21.24 -19.81
CA HIS A 206 20.28 21.76 -20.36
C HIS A 206 20.50 23.24 -19.97
N GLU A 207 19.50 24.11 -20.21
CA GLU A 207 19.62 25.54 -19.89
C GLU A 207 19.73 25.83 -18.39
N ILE A 208 19.15 24.98 -17.54
CA ILE A 208 19.36 25.07 -16.08
C ILE A 208 20.82 24.79 -15.72
N GLY A 209 21.53 23.92 -16.46
CA GLY A 209 22.97 23.73 -16.33
C GLY A 209 23.77 25.01 -16.56
N HIS A 210 23.42 25.80 -17.58
CA HIS A 210 24.04 27.10 -17.84
C HIS A 210 23.70 28.16 -16.79
N VAL A 211 22.48 28.14 -16.22
CA VAL A 211 22.13 29.00 -15.06
C VAL A 211 22.91 28.59 -13.80
N LEU A 212 23.20 27.30 -13.63
CA LEU A 212 24.00 26.75 -12.52
C LEU A 212 25.52 26.82 -12.75
N GLY A 213 25.99 27.44 -13.84
CA GLY A 213 27.40 27.79 -14.01
C GLY A 213 28.20 26.93 -14.99
N VAL A 214 27.62 25.90 -15.60
CA VAL A 214 28.28 25.12 -16.66
C VAL A 214 28.48 26.02 -17.88
N GLY A 215 29.70 26.15 -18.39
CA GLY A 215 30.02 27.01 -19.53
C GLY A 215 29.92 28.52 -19.31
N THR A 216 29.45 28.96 -18.14
CA THR A 216 29.09 30.36 -17.84
C THR A 216 29.80 30.92 -16.60
N SER A 217 30.19 30.07 -15.64
CA SER A 217 30.81 30.52 -14.39
C SER A 217 32.32 30.75 -14.52
N PRO A 218 32.89 31.67 -13.70
CA PRO A 218 34.33 31.72 -13.50
C PRO A 218 34.91 30.39 -12.99
N SER A 219 34.16 29.66 -12.17
CA SER A 219 34.56 28.38 -11.58
C SER A 219 34.69 27.27 -12.63
N TRP A 220 33.84 27.26 -13.66
CA TRP A 220 34.02 26.44 -14.86
C TRP A 220 35.31 26.81 -15.60
N SER A 221 35.51 28.12 -15.83
CA SER A 221 36.68 28.65 -16.55
C SER A 221 38.00 28.25 -15.90
N THR A 222 38.06 28.11 -14.57
CA THR A 222 39.24 27.63 -13.81
C THR A 222 39.69 26.22 -14.23
N PHE A 223 38.79 25.37 -14.72
CA PHE A 223 39.07 24.00 -15.17
C PHE A 223 39.11 23.83 -16.69
N VAL A 224 38.95 24.90 -17.47
CA VAL A 224 39.12 24.86 -18.94
C VAL A 224 40.61 24.91 -19.29
N SER A 225 41.11 23.92 -20.02
CA SER A 225 42.49 23.86 -20.48
C SER A 225 42.60 23.27 -21.88
N ALA A 226 43.15 24.04 -22.83
CA ALA A 226 43.47 23.61 -24.19
C ALA A 226 42.34 22.89 -24.97
N GLY A 227 41.08 23.33 -24.80
CA GLY A 227 39.90 22.70 -25.43
C GLY A 227 39.38 21.44 -24.71
N THR A 228 39.79 21.25 -23.45
CA THR A 228 39.33 20.17 -22.57
C THR A 228 38.98 20.71 -21.18
N PHE A 229 38.19 19.96 -20.43
CA PHE A 229 37.88 20.22 -19.03
C PHE A 229 38.69 19.28 -18.13
N VAL A 230 39.45 19.85 -17.20
CA VAL A 230 40.34 19.12 -16.27
C VAL A 230 39.79 19.09 -14.84
N GLY A 231 38.47 19.15 -14.69
CA GLY A 231 37.77 18.95 -13.42
C GLY A 231 38.00 17.54 -12.83
N PRO A 232 38.45 17.39 -11.57
CA PRO A 232 38.78 16.09 -11.00
C PRO A 232 37.66 15.06 -10.99
N ALA A 233 36.40 15.45 -10.75
CA ALA A 233 35.25 14.55 -10.80
C ALA A 233 34.89 14.18 -12.24
N SER A 234 34.92 15.14 -13.15
CA SER A 234 34.61 14.94 -14.58
C SER A 234 35.61 14.00 -15.23
N MET A 235 36.91 14.19 -14.94
CA MET A 235 37.95 13.26 -15.36
C MET A 235 37.78 11.87 -14.73
N ALA A 236 37.30 11.76 -13.48
CA ALA A 236 37.05 10.46 -12.85
C ALA A 236 35.92 9.67 -13.56
N VAL A 237 34.87 10.35 -14.04
CA VAL A 237 33.85 9.74 -14.93
C VAL A 237 34.48 9.37 -16.29
N GLY A 238 35.31 10.25 -16.85
CA GLY A 238 36.07 10.05 -18.09
C GLY A 238 37.25 9.06 -18.01
N GLY A 239 37.31 8.16 -17.02
CA GLY A 239 38.36 7.14 -16.90
C GLY A 239 39.76 7.71 -16.60
N GLY A 240 39.83 8.88 -15.98
CA GLY A 240 41.06 9.62 -15.65
C GLY A 240 41.60 10.51 -16.77
N GLN A 241 40.82 10.76 -17.84
CA GLN A 241 41.22 11.61 -18.95
C GLN A 241 40.51 12.98 -18.92
N PRO A 242 41.15 14.08 -19.38
CA PRO A 242 40.48 15.35 -19.64
C PRO A 242 39.27 15.19 -20.57
N VAL A 243 38.16 15.85 -20.24
CA VAL A 243 36.91 15.72 -20.99
C VAL A 243 36.93 16.70 -22.17
N PRO A 244 36.69 16.28 -23.42
CA PRO A 244 36.66 17.19 -24.57
C PRO A 244 35.55 18.25 -24.46
N LEU A 245 35.86 19.49 -24.84
CA LEU A 245 34.91 20.61 -24.90
C LEU A 245 34.57 21.01 -26.34
N ASP A 246 33.48 21.74 -26.51
CA ASP A 246 33.14 22.40 -27.78
C ASP A 246 34.14 23.53 -28.13
N PRO A 247 34.16 24.03 -29.38
CA PRO A 247 35.08 25.10 -29.80
C PRO A 247 35.02 26.39 -28.97
N HIS A 248 33.91 26.69 -28.29
CA HIS A 248 33.73 27.85 -27.42
C HIS A 248 34.06 27.55 -25.94
N SER A 249 34.31 26.28 -25.60
CA SER A 249 34.57 25.79 -24.23
C SER A 249 33.42 26.00 -23.24
N GLN A 250 32.18 26.04 -23.72
CA GLN A 250 30.97 26.22 -22.93
C GLN A 250 30.17 24.92 -22.72
N HIS A 251 30.39 23.93 -23.58
CA HIS A 251 29.70 22.65 -23.59
C HIS A 251 30.71 21.49 -23.68
N TRP A 252 30.29 20.27 -23.37
CA TRP A 252 31.04 19.07 -23.79
C TRP A 252 31.11 19.00 -25.31
N ALA A 253 32.17 18.39 -25.86
CA ALA A 253 32.28 18.25 -27.31
C ALA A 253 31.15 17.36 -27.88
N PRO A 254 30.60 17.66 -29.06
CA PRO A 254 29.55 16.86 -29.70
C PRO A 254 29.88 15.36 -29.80
N GLY A 255 28.97 14.52 -29.28
CA GLY A 255 29.13 13.08 -29.16
C GLY A 255 29.86 12.61 -27.89
N THR A 256 30.02 13.48 -26.87
CA THR A 256 30.61 13.09 -25.58
C THR A 256 29.60 12.26 -24.77
N LYS A 257 30.02 11.11 -24.26
CA LYS A 257 29.12 10.11 -23.65
C LYS A 257 29.38 9.85 -22.17
N SER A 258 28.28 9.64 -21.44
CA SER A 258 28.23 9.16 -20.06
C SER A 258 27.05 8.20 -19.90
N ASP A 259 27.17 7.20 -19.03
CA ASP A 259 26.09 6.25 -18.70
C ASP A 259 25.49 5.49 -19.92
N GLY A 260 26.22 5.46 -21.05
CA GLY A 260 25.82 4.85 -22.32
C GLY A 260 25.09 5.76 -23.31
N VAL A 261 24.75 6.99 -22.90
CA VAL A 261 24.09 8.02 -23.73
C VAL A 261 25.02 9.20 -23.98
N ASP A 262 24.64 10.10 -24.89
CA ASP A 262 25.29 11.42 -25.00
C ASP A 262 25.00 12.22 -23.70
N ALA A 263 26.00 12.92 -23.19
CA ALA A 263 25.87 13.80 -22.02
C ALA A 263 24.86 14.92 -22.29
N LEU A 264 24.19 15.45 -21.25
CA LEU A 264 23.17 16.47 -21.48
C LEU A 264 23.78 17.80 -21.89
N MET A 265 24.90 18.21 -21.29
CA MET A 265 25.59 19.47 -21.62
C MET A 265 26.46 19.34 -22.89
N ASP A 266 26.10 18.43 -23.79
CA ASP A 266 26.48 18.39 -25.21
C ASP A 266 25.53 19.32 -25.99
N PRO A 267 26.00 20.18 -26.91
CA PRO A 267 25.13 21.15 -27.59
C PRO A 267 24.22 20.50 -28.66
N THR A 268 24.26 19.17 -28.86
CA THR A 268 23.46 18.47 -29.87
C THR A 268 22.19 17.83 -29.32
N VAL A 269 21.05 18.49 -29.53
CA VAL A 269 19.72 17.96 -29.15
C VAL A 269 19.17 17.03 -30.25
N GLN A 270 18.93 15.77 -29.90
CA GLN A 270 18.39 14.77 -30.85
C GLN A 270 16.87 14.64 -30.75
N ASN A 271 16.16 14.96 -31.84
CA ASN A 271 14.70 14.82 -31.92
C ASN A 271 14.22 13.38 -31.69
N GLY A 272 13.06 13.24 -31.05
CA GLY A 272 12.43 11.97 -30.70
C GLY A 272 12.99 11.26 -29.47
N LEU A 273 14.02 11.81 -28.82
CA LEU A 273 14.58 11.30 -27.57
C LEU A 273 14.43 12.31 -26.43
N ARG A 274 14.31 11.78 -25.21
CA ARG A 274 14.54 12.55 -23.99
C ARG A 274 15.92 12.20 -23.44
N ARG A 275 16.69 13.22 -23.07
CA ARG A 275 17.93 13.10 -22.28
C ARG A 275 17.74 13.88 -20.97
N THR A 276 18.55 13.56 -19.98
CA THR A 276 18.58 14.19 -18.64
C THR A 276 20.03 14.24 -18.18
N PHE A 277 20.34 15.02 -17.15
CA PHE A 277 21.70 15.09 -16.58
C PHE A 277 22.31 13.69 -16.34
N THR A 278 23.49 13.48 -16.89
CA THR A 278 24.31 12.26 -16.76
C THR A 278 25.31 12.36 -15.60
N SER A 279 25.98 11.26 -15.27
CA SER A 279 27.07 11.23 -14.30
C SER A 279 28.16 12.25 -14.61
N LEU A 280 28.46 12.51 -15.89
CA LEU A 280 29.41 13.53 -16.32
C LEU A 280 28.89 14.96 -16.09
N ASP A 281 27.63 15.26 -16.41
CA ASP A 281 27.07 16.60 -16.20
C ASP A 281 27.02 16.96 -14.70
N TYR A 282 26.64 15.99 -13.87
CA TYR A 282 26.70 16.11 -12.40
C TYR A 282 28.14 16.21 -11.88
N ALA A 283 29.11 15.57 -12.52
CA ALA A 283 30.52 15.73 -12.18
C ALA A 283 31.04 17.14 -12.54
N GLY A 284 30.60 17.71 -13.67
CA GLY A 284 30.89 19.09 -14.05
C GLY A 284 30.35 20.11 -13.04
N LEU A 285 29.09 19.95 -12.61
CA LEU A 285 28.52 20.76 -11.52
C LEU A 285 29.33 20.63 -10.22
N LYS A 286 29.78 19.42 -9.88
CA LYS A 286 30.58 19.18 -8.68
C LYS A 286 31.98 19.80 -8.74
N ASP A 287 32.62 19.80 -9.90
CA ASP A 287 33.94 20.41 -10.08
C ASP A 287 33.89 21.94 -9.96
N ILE A 288 32.78 22.57 -10.36
CA ILE A 288 32.56 24.02 -10.16
C ILE A 288 32.04 24.39 -8.75
N GLY A 289 31.93 23.40 -7.86
CA GLY A 289 31.76 23.54 -6.41
C GLY A 289 30.49 22.97 -5.81
N TRP A 290 29.45 22.68 -6.60
CA TRP A 290 28.16 22.24 -6.08
C TRP A 290 28.26 20.92 -5.31
N ASN A 291 27.59 20.83 -4.16
CA ASN A 291 27.50 19.65 -3.30
C ASN A 291 26.51 18.60 -3.86
N VAL A 292 26.81 18.10 -5.07
CA VAL A 292 25.96 17.14 -5.78
C VAL A 292 25.91 15.81 -5.02
N GLN A 293 24.71 15.45 -4.59
CA GLN A 293 24.36 14.15 -4.01
C GLN A 293 23.91 13.18 -5.11
N PRO A 294 23.98 11.85 -4.89
CA PRO A 294 23.32 10.90 -5.76
C PRO A 294 21.80 11.19 -5.82
N PRO A 295 21.16 11.14 -7.00
CA PRO A 295 19.73 11.39 -7.10
C PRO A 295 18.94 10.43 -6.23
N ILE A 296 18.03 10.97 -5.42
CA ILE A 296 17.17 10.19 -4.54
C ILE A 296 16.08 9.56 -5.40
N LEU A 297 16.37 8.37 -5.93
CA LEU A 297 15.49 7.66 -6.85
C LEU A 297 14.15 7.31 -6.17
N SER A 298 13.07 7.34 -6.93
CA SER A 298 11.76 6.83 -6.50
C SER A 298 11.80 5.30 -6.40
N VAL A 299 11.66 4.74 -5.21
CA VAL A 299 11.64 3.29 -4.98
C VAL A 299 10.19 2.80 -4.99
N PHE A 300 9.83 1.98 -5.97
CA PHE A 300 8.48 1.45 -6.17
C PHE A 300 8.34 0.00 -5.70
N GLN A 301 7.28 -0.31 -4.95
CA GLN A 301 6.99 -1.65 -4.43
C GLN A 301 5.48 -1.90 -4.33
N PHE A 302 5.04 -3.15 -4.40
CA PHE A 302 3.67 -3.51 -4.00
C PHE A 302 3.46 -3.26 -2.51
N GLY A 303 2.25 -2.85 -2.13
CA GLY A 303 1.89 -2.61 -0.73
C GLY A 303 1.88 -3.87 0.16
N ALA A 304 1.89 -5.07 -0.46
CA ALA A 304 2.06 -6.35 0.20
C ALA A 304 2.73 -7.37 -0.76
N PRO A 305 3.44 -8.39 -0.26
CA PRO A 305 4.00 -9.48 -1.09
C PRO A 305 2.93 -10.49 -1.53
N SER A 306 1.73 -10.44 -0.94
CA SER A 306 0.60 -11.28 -1.29
C SER A 306 -0.74 -10.57 -1.06
N TYR A 307 -1.76 -11.00 -1.78
CA TYR A 307 -3.13 -10.49 -1.72
C TYR A 307 -4.12 -11.66 -1.76
N THR A 308 -5.33 -11.47 -1.23
CA THR A 308 -6.44 -12.42 -1.31
C THR A 308 -7.69 -11.74 -1.89
N VAL A 309 -8.52 -12.49 -2.63
CA VAL A 309 -9.80 -12.02 -3.18
C VAL A 309 -10.73 -13.21 -3.42
N SER A 310 -12.03 -13.10 -3.16
CA SER A 310 -12.98 -14.15 -3.54
C SER A 310 -13.26 -14.12 -5.03
N LYS A 311 -13.47 -15.27 -5.68
CA LYS A 311 -13.92 -15.29 -7.09
C LYS A 311 -15.33 -14.71 -7.31
N THR A 312 -16.09 -14.44 -6.24
CA THR A 312 -17.35 -13.67 -6.28
C THR A 312 -17.16 -12.15 -6.21
N SER A 313 -15.99 -11.63 -5.81
CA SER A 313 -15.77 -10.18 -5.59
C SER A 313 -15.77 -9.34 -6.87
N GLY A 314 -15.65 -9.95 -8.05
CA GLY A 314 -15.63 -9.29 -9.37
C GLY A 314 -14.38 -8.45 -9.67
N SER A 315 -13.67 -7.94 -8.66
CA SER A 315 -12.39 -7.25 -8.83
C SER A 315 -11.54 -7.22 -7.56
N LEU A 316 -10.23 -7.00 -7.73
CA LEU A 316 -9.25 -6.70 -6.68
C LEU A 316 -8.57 -5.36 -6.96
N LEU A 317 -8.46 -4.50 -5.96
CA LEU A 317 -7.62 -3.30 -6.00
C LEU A 317 -6.20 -3.63 -5.50
N VAL A 318 -5.20 -3.48 -6.36
CA VAL A 318 -3.78 -3.64 -6.03
C VAL A 318 -3.14 -2.27 -5.87
N THR A 319 -2.37 -2.08 -4.80
CA THR A 319 -1.75 -0.80 -4.44
C THR A 319 -0.23 -0.87 -4.56
N VAL A 320 0.36 0.14 -5.19
CA VAL A 320 1.80 0.34 -5.34
C VAL A 320 2.21 1.58 -4.55
N GLN A 321 3.23 1.43 -3.72
CA GLN A 321 3.80 2.47 -2.87
C GLN A 321 5.07 3.04 -3.50
N ARG A 322 5.31 4.33 -3.26
CA ARG A 322 6.55 5.03 -3.59
C ARG A 322 7.22 5.54 -2.33
N SER A 323 8.52 5.31 -2.22
CA SER A 323 9.41 5.93 -1.23
C SER A 323 10.64 6.55 -1.92
N GLY A 324 11.48 7.28 -1.19
CA GLY A 324 12.62 7.99 -1.78
C GLY A 324 12.17 9.24 -2.55
N GLY A 325 12.42 9.27 -3.86
CA GLY A 325 12.25 10.45 -4.72
C GLY A 325 10.83 11.03 -4.76
N SER A 326 10.76 12.37 -4.75
CA SER A 326 9.51 13.15 -4.67
C SER A 326 9.04 13.76 -5.99
N GLY A 327 9.86 13.80 -7.04
CA GLY A 327 9.51 14.39 -8.36
C GLY A 327 8.45 13.61 -9.15
N ALA A 328 8.29 13.88 -10.45
CA ALA A 328 7.46 13.02 -11.30
C ALA A 328 8.19 11.70 -11.60
N ALA A 329 7.50 10.56 -11.46
CA ALA A 329 8.05 9.23 -11.69
C ALA A 329 6.97 8.23 -12.09
N SER A 330 7.34 7.11 -12.70
CA SER A 330 6.40 6.06 -13.11
C SER A 330 6.97 4.65 -13.03
N VAL A 331 6.07 3.66 -12.99
CA VAL A 331 6.43 2.24 -12.98
C VAL A 331 5.42 1.40 -13.78
N ALA A 332 5.94 0.52 -14.64
CA ALA A 332 5.12 -0.45 -15.34
C ALA A 332 4.64 -1.57 -14.40
N TYR A 333 3.49 -2.17 -14.68
CA TYR A 333 3.00 -3.35 -13.96
C TYR A 333 2.35 -4.35 -14.92
N ALA A 334 2.37 -5.63 -14.56
CA ALA A 334 1.68 -6.69 -15.30
C ALA A 334 1.22 -7.83 -14.38
N THR A 335 0.14 -8.50 -14.78
CA THR A 335 -0.31 -9.80 -14.25
C THR A 335 0.14 -10.94 -15.16
N SER A 336 0.50 -12.09 -14.59
CA SER A 336 0.71 -13.35 -15.33
C SER A 336 0.11 -14.56 -14.61
N ASN A 337 -0.17 -15.64 -15.33
CA ASN A 337 -0.76 -16.85 -14.76
C ASN A 337 0.12 -17.41 -13.63
N GLY A 338 -0.51 -17.86 -12.55
CA GLY A 338 0.04 -18.82 -11.60
C GLY A 338 -0.66 -20.17 -11.83
N THR A 339 -1.46 -20.62 -10.87
CA THR A 339 -2.46 -21.69 -11.11
C THR A 339 -3.80 -21.15 -11.65
N ALA A 340 -4.02 -19.83 -11.62
CA ALA A 340 -5.14 -19.17 -12.28
C ALA A 340 -4.86 -18.94 -13.77
N THR A 341 -5.89 -19.07 -14.61
CA THR A 341 -5.79 -18.81 -16.06
C THR A 341 -6.48 -17.50 -16.45
N ALA A 342 -5.74 -16.61 -17.11
CA ALA A 342 -6.30 -15.39 -17.69
C ALA A 342 -7.42 -15.70 -18.70
N GLY A 343 -8.53 -14.96 -18.62
CA GLY A 343 -9.76 -15.21 -19.39
C GLY A 343 -10.68 -16.28 -18.80
N VAL A 344 -10.25 -17.01 -17.76
CA VAL A 344 -11.07 -18.01 -17.05
C VAL A 344 -11.36 -17.57 -15.61
N ASN A 345 -10.32 -17.34 -14.81
CA ASN A 345 -10.47 -16.95 -13.39
C ASN A 345 -10.22 -15.45 -13.14
N TYR A 346 -9.55 -14.76 -14.06
CA TYR A 346 -9.27 -13.31 -13.98
C TYR A 346 -9.03 -12.71 -15.36
N THR A 347 -9.17 -11.39 -15.50
CA THR A 347 -8.77 -10.67 -16.73
C THR A 347 -7.32 -10.20 -16.59
N SER A 348 -6.48 -10.50 -17.58
CA SER A 348 -5.09 -10.02 -17.62
C SER A 348 -5.03 -8.49 -17.69
N VAL A 349 -4.23 -7.85 -16.83
CA VAL A 349 -4.03 -6.40 -16.80
C VAL A 349 -2.55 -6.07 -16.83
N SER A 350 -2.20 -5.03 -17.59
CA SER A 350 -0.89 -4.39 -17.59
C SER A 350 -1.02 -2.91 -17.91
N GLY A 351 -0.06 -2.10 -17.48
CA GLY A 351 -0.02 -0.67 -17.77
C GLY A 351 1.12 0.02 -17.05
N THR A 352 1.03 1.35 -16.96
CA THR A 352 2.00 2.19 -16.25
C THR A 352 1.29 3.04 -15.20
N LEU A 353 1.78 3.04 -13.96
CA LEU A 353 1.33 3.95 -12.92
C LEU A 353 2.19 5.20 -12.97
N ASN A 354 1.58 6.34 -13.31
CA ASN A 354 2.22 7.65 -13.26
C ASN A 354 1.96 8.30 -11.88
N PHE A 355 3.02 8.68 -11.18
CA PHE A 355 2.96 9.36 -9.89
C PHE A 355 3.31 10.84 -10.09
N ALA A 356 2.39 11.72 -9.69
CA ALA A 356 2.66 13.16 -9.65
C ALA A 356 3.74 13.51 -8.60
N PRO A 357 4.37 14.69 -8.68
CA PRO A 357 5.23 15.19 -7.60
C PRO A 357 4.53 15.11 -6.23
N GLY A 358 5.24 14.63 -5.21
CA GLY A 358 4.72 14.40 -3.85
C GLY A 358 3.79 13.19 -3.66
N GLN A 359 3.22 12.60 -4.72
CA GLN A 359 2.32 11.46 -4.59
C GLN A 359 3.07 10.20 -4.12
N THR A 360 2.63 9.56 -3.03
CA THR A 360 3.28 8.36 -2.45
C THR A 360 2.57 7.04 -2.76
N VAL A 361 1.36 7.08 -3.31
CA VAL A 361 0.53 5.88 -3.57
C VAL A 361 -0.21 6.00 -4.90
N GLN A 362 -0.25 4.89 -5.65
CA GLN A 362 -1.17 4.65 -6.77
C GLN A 362 -1.76 3.23 -6.66
N SER A 363 -2.87 2.97 -7.35
CA SER A 363 -3.48 1.65 -7.41
C SER A 363 -3.99 1.31 -8.81
N PHE A 364 -4.12 0.01 -9.12
CA PHE A 364 -4.79 -0.51 -10.31
C PHE A 364 -5.78 -1.62 -9.92
N VAL A 365 -6.69 -1.96 -10.83
CA VAL A 365 -7.75 -2.95 -10.60
C VAL A 365 -7.53 -4.17 -11.48
N ILE A 366 -7.62 -5.37 -10.89
CA ILE A 366 -7.64 -6.65 -11.60
C ILE A 366 -9.08 -7.18 -11.57
N PRO A 367 -9.78 -7.31 -12.71
CA PRO A 367 -11.08 -7.97 -12.77
C PRO A 367 -10.96 -9.46 -12.46
N ILE A 368 -11.82 -9.98 -11.59
CA ILE A 368 -11.87 -11.39 -11.18
C ILE A 368 -13.11 -12.02 -11.82
N LEU A 369 -12.96 -13.22 -12.37
CA LEU A 369 -13.99 -13.90 -13.16
C LEU A 369 -14.53 -15.09 -12.35
N ASN A 370 -15.86 -15.20 -12.29
CA ASN A 370 -16.56 -16.25 -11.53
C ASN A 370 -17.00 -17.39 -12.45
N ASP A 371 -16.09 -18.31 -12.76
CA ASP A 371 -16.45 -19.57 -13.40
C ASP A 371 -17.17 -20.49 -12.39
N GLN A 372 -18.33 -21.05 -12.79
CA GLN A 372 -19.19 -21.89 -11.92
C GLN A 372 -18.61 -23.31 -11.68
N ILE A 373 -17.30 -23.45 -11.77
CA ILE A 373 -16.55 -24.71 -11.63
C ILE A 373 -15.89 -24.70 -10.24
N PRO A 374 -16.11 -25.72 -9.39
CA PRO A 374 -15.35 -25.90 -8.15
C PRO A 374 -13.92 -26.35 -8.49
N ASP A 375 -12.98 -25.40 -8.50
CA ASP A 375 -11.61 -25.59 -8.99
C ASP A 375 -10.52 -25.39 -7.92
N GLY A 376 -10.91 -25.01 -6.70
CA GLY A 376 -10.00 -24.72 -5.58
C GLY A 376 -9.24 -23.40 -5.73
N ASN A 377 -8.56 -22.97 -4.68
CA ASN A 377 -7.88 -21.67 -4.68
C ASN A 377 -6.81 -21.57 -5.79
N LYS A 378 -6.84 -20.46 -6.55
CA LYS A 378 -5.96 -20.22 -7.70
C LYS A 378 -5.03 -19.04 -7.46
N THR A 379 -3.85 -19.04 -8.09
CA THR A 379 -2.87 -17.95 -7.95
C THR A 379 -2.65 -17.15 -9.24
N VAL A 380 -2.56 -15.83 -9.10
CA VAL A 380 -2.11 -14.89 -10.15
C VAL A 380 -0.80 -14.26 -9.70
N ASN A 381 0.19 -14.21 -10.58
CA ASN A 381 1.47 -13.56 -10.32
C ASN A 381 1.40 -12.08 -10.73
N LEU A 382 1.97 -11.20 -9.89
CA LEU A 382 2.09 -9.76 -10.14
C LEU A 382 3.57 -9.38 -10.24
N VAL A 383 3.91 -8.50 -11.17
CA VAL A 383 5.27 -7.96 -11.34
C VAL A 383 5.25 -6.47 -11.62
N LEU A 384 6.15 -5.73 -10.99
CA LEU A 384 6.53 -4.38 -11.40
C LEU A 384 7.61 -4.48 -12.48
N GLY A 385 7.37 -3.85 -13.63
CA GLY A 385 8.29 -3.79 -14.76
C GLY A 385 9.23 -2.60 -14.67
N THR A 386 9.82 -2.23 -15.81
CA THR A 386 10.77 -1.11 -15.93
C THR A 386 10.19 0.18 -15.34
N PRO A 387 10.86 0.81 -14.36
CA PRO A 387 10.48 2.12 -13.84
C PRO A 387 11.05 3.25 -14.70
N SER A 388 10.60 4.48 -14.49
CA SER A 388 11.21 5.69 -15.08
C SER A 388 12.67 5.83 -14.67
N ALA A 389 13.51 6.51 -15.48
CA ALA A 389 14.95 6.66 -15.19
C ALA A 389 15.28 7.29 -13.82
N THR A 390 14.36 8.07 -13.25
CA THR A 390 14.41 8.65 -11.89
C THR A 390 14.00 7.69 -10.77
N ALA A 391 13.93 6.38 -11.03
CA ALA A 391 13.26 5.41 -10.17
C ALA A 391 13.87 3.99 -10.23
N THR A 392 13.62 3.19 -9.19
CA THR A 392 14.05 1.79 -9.04
C THR A 392 12.94 0.93 -8.44
N LEU A 393 13.12 -0.39 -8.49
CA LEU A 393 12.21 -1.34 -7.84
C LEU A 393 12.70 -1.67 -6.43
N GLY A 394 11.81 -1.57 -5.45
CA GLY A 394 12.00 -1.99 -4.07
C GLY A 394 11.58 -3.43 -3.83
N PHE A 395 11.37 -3.79 -2.56
CA PHE A 395 10.83 -5.08 -2.17
C PHE A 395 9.52 -4.89 -1.39
N PRO A 396 8.40 -5.54 -1.78
CA PRO A 396 8.26 -6.51 -2.87
C PRO A 396 8.04 -5.88 -4.26
N SER A 397 8.85 -6.28 -5.25
CA SER A 397 8.66 -5.96 -6.68
C SER A 397 7.84 -7.00 -7.45
N THR A 398 7.61 -8.17 -6.83
CA THR A 398 6.70 -9.22 -7.27
C THR A 398 5.76 -9.60 -6.13
N ALA A 399 4.51 -9.94 -6.43
CA ALA A 399 3.53 -10.36 -5.43
C ALA A 399 2.61 -11.46 -5.99
N VAL A 400 1.92 -12.19 -5.10
CA VAL A 400 0.97 -13.26 -5.51
C VAL A 400 -0.44 -12.94 -5.02
N VAL A 401 -1.41 -12.95 -5.93
CA VAL A 401 -2.84 -12.91 -5.58
C VAL A 401 -3.34 -14.34 -5.45
N THR A 402 -3.96 -14.70 -4.33
CA THR A 402 -4.77 -15.91 -4.20
C THR A 402 -6.23 -15.57 -4.44
N ILE A 403 -6.77 -16.06 -5.56
CA ILE A 403 -8.21 -16.12 -5.83
C ILE A 403 -8.77 -17.28 -5.01
N ILE A 404 -9.63 -16.95 -4.05
CA ILE A 404 -10.30 -17.90 -3.17
C ILE A 404 -11.54 -18.44 -3.90
N ALA A 405 -11.63 -19.77 -4.00
CA ALA A 405 -12.80 -20.45 -4.54
C ALA A 405 -13.95 -20.46 -3.51
N PRO A 406 -15.21 -20.71 -3.92
CA PRO A 406 -16.32 -20.85 -2.98
C PRO A 406 -16.19 -22.15 -2.17
N GLY A 407 -15.39 -22.11 -1.11
CA GLY A 407 -15.61 -22.96 0.06
C GLY A 407 -16.78 -22.40 0.87
N ASN A 408 -17.37 -23.21 1.75
CA ASN A 408 -18.36 -22.72 2.70
C ASN A 408 -17.77 -21.58 3.54
N HIS A 409 -18.30 -20.37 3.39
CA HIS A 409 -17.81 -19.20 4.11
C HIS A 409 -17.90 -19.47 5.62
N PRO A 410 -16.82 -19.26 6.38
CA PRO A 410 -16.76 -19.75 7.74
C PRO A 410 -17.78 -19.00 8.58
N ILE A 411 -18.53 -19.75 9.39
CA ILE A 411 -19.55 -19.19 10.26
C ILE A 411 -18.90 -18.08 11.08
N GLY A 412 -19.55 -16.92 11.15
CA GLY A 412 -19.02 -15.76 11.86
C GLY A 412 -18.12 -14.83 11.04
N ASP A 413 -17.99 -15.01 9.74
CA ASP A 413 -17.43 -13.99 8.83
C ASP A 413 -18.48 -12.90 8.51
N TYR A 414 -18.67 -11.93 9.40
CA TYR A 414 -19.75 -10.92 9.30
C TYR A 414 -19.40 -9.71 8.42
N ASP A 415 -18.14 -9.55 8.00
CA ASP A 415 -17.69 -8.53 7.06
C ASP A 415 -17.26 -9.08 5.68
N GLY A 416 -17.19 -10.41 5.51
CA GLY A 416 -17.01 -11.08 4.22
C GLY A 416 -15.55 -11.13 3.75
N VAL A 417 -14.61 -11.18 4.70
CA VAL A 417 -13.16 -11.12 4.43
C VAL A 417 -12.45 -12.47 4.48
N GLY A 418 -13.18 -13.56 4.76
CA GLY A 418 -12.69 -14.94 4.72
C GLY A 418 -12.20 -15.52 6.06
N PHE A 419 -12.59 -14.93 7.20
CA PHE A 419 -12.12 -15.35 8.53
C PHE A 419 -13.27 -15.29 9.56
N THR A 420 -13.42 -16.30 10.42
CA THR A 420 -14.35 -16.25 11.55
C THR A 420 -13.97 -15.13 12.51
N GLN A 421 -14.86 -14.13 12.67
CA GLN A 421 -14.71 -13.14 13.73
C GLN A 421 -15.15 -13.69 15.09
N VAL A 422 -14.39 -13.33 16.12
CA VAL A 422 -14.74 -13.62 17.52
C VAL A 422 -15.93 -12.74 17.93
N GLY A 423 -17.01 -13.34 18.43
CA GLY A 423 -18.20 -12.59 18.80
C GLY A 423 -19.10 -13.33 19.79
N ILE A 424 -20.03 -12.58 20.39
CA ILE A 424 -20.93 -13.02 21.46
C ILE A 424 -22.36 -12.52 21.21
N PHE A 425 -23.35 -13.35 21.52
CA PHE A 425 -24.77 -13.00 21.66
C PHE A 425 -25.16 -12.92 23.14
N ARG A 426 -26.02 -11.95 23.48
CA ARG A 426 -26.64 -11.81 24.82
C ARG A 426 -28.16 -11.96 24.72
N PRO A 427 -28.74 -13.11 25.12
CA PRO A 427 -30.18 -13.35 25.03
C PRO A 427 -31.04 -12.33 25.80
N SER A 428 -30.54 -11.84 26.95
CA SER A 428 -31.27 -10.91 27.83
C SER A 428 -31.67 -9.57 27.17
N ASN A 429 -31.01 -9.17 26.09
CA ASN A 429 -31.32 -7.97 25.32
C ASN A 429 -31.16 -8.16 23.79
N ALA A 430 -31.09 -9.40 23.31
CA ALA A 430 -30.88 -9.77 21.91
C ALA A 430 -29.65 -9.10 21.25
N MET A 431 -28.62 -8.75 22.02
CA MET A 431 -27.44 -8.04 21.50
C MET A 431 -26.37 -8.99 20.97
N TRP A 432 -26.11 -8.88 19.67
CA TRP A 432 -24.93 -9.42 18.99
C TRP A 432 -23.78 -8.43 19.17
N THR A 433 -22.60 -8.90 19.57
CA THR A 433 -21.36 -8.10 19.68
C THR A 433 -20.24 -8.85 18.97
N ILE A 434 -19.73 -8.29 17.87
CA ILE A 434 -18.72 -8.92 17.00
C ILE A 434 -17.41 -8.11 17.10
N LEU A 435 -16.26 -8.76 17.25
CA LEU A 435 -14.95 -8.12 17.16
C LEU A 435 -14.49 -8.02 15.70
N ASN A 436 -14.52 -6.81 15.15
CA ASN A 436 -13.83 -6.45 13.91
C ASN A 436 -12.52 -5.71 14.23
N ASN A 437 -11.64 -5.54 13.24
CA ASN A 437 -10.32 -4.90 13.39
C ASN A 437 -10.37 -3.42 13.85
N THR A 438 -11.55 -2.79 13.85
CA THR A 438 -11.79 -1.41 14.31
C THR A 438 -12.34 -1.32 15.74
N GLY A 439 -12.49 -2.44 16.45
CA GLY A 439 -13.17 -2.54 17.73
C GLY A 439 -14.58 -3.12 17.61
N GLY A 440 -15.14 -3.59 18.72
CA GLY A 440 -16.35 -4.41 18.71
C GLY A 440 -17.62 -3.67 18.26
N ARG A 441 -18.32 -4.19 17.26
CA ARG A 441 -19.61 -3.65 16.76
C ARG A 441 -20.79 -4.36 17.41
N GLY A 442 -21.73 -3.58 17.95
CA GLY A 442 -23.00 -4.08 18.50
C GLY A 442 -24.17 -3.98 17.51
N SER A 443 -25.06 -4.96 17.52
CA SER A 443 -26.35 -4.99 16.80
C SER A 443 -27.42 -5.66 17.67
N ALA A 444 -28.67 -5.20 17.60
CA ALA A 444 -29.81 -5.80 18.30
C ALA A 444 -30.64 -6.63 17.32
N TYR A 445 -30.66 -7.96 17.47
CA TYR A 445 -31.41 -8.85 16.58
C TYR A 445 -31.83 -10.17 17.26
N GLY A 446 -33.09 -10.57 17.04
CA GLY A 446 -33.78 -11.64 17.76
C GLY A 446 -34.77 -11.07 18.79
N ALA A 447 -35.50 -11.93 19.49
CA ALA A 447 -36.37 -11.51 20.59
C ALA A 447 -35.56 -11.35 21.89
N SER A 448 -35.89 -10.33 22.70
CA SER A 448 -35.26 -10.08 24.00
C SER A 448 -35.77 -11.06 25.08
N ASN A 449 -35.47 -12.34 24.91
CA ASN A 449 -35.83 -13.43 25.81
C ASN A 449 -34.71 -14.49 25.87
N LEU A 450 -34.80 -15.43 26.80
CA LEU A 450 -33.74 -16.42 27.07
C LEU A 450 -33.76 -17.66 26.14
N PHE A 451 -34.54 -17.65 25.04
CA PHE A 451 -34.84 -18.85 24.25
C PHE A 451 -34.55 -18.74 22.74
N ASP A 452 -34.38 -17.55 22.18
CA ASP A 452 -33.86 -17.41 20.82
C ASP A 452 -32.36 -17.76 20.82
N ILE A 453 -31.98 -18.75 20.02
CA ILE A 453 -30.62 -19.28 19.90
C ILE A 453 -29.91 -18.62 18.70
N PRO A 454 -28.71 -18.05 18.83
CA PRO A 454 -27.95 -17.55 17.68
C PRO A 454 -27.53 -18.72 16.77
N VAL A 455 -27.78 -18.57 15.47
CA VAL A 455 -27.43 -19.55 14.43
C VAL A 455 -26.81 -18.85 13.22
N PRO A 456 -25.70 -18.11 13.37
CA PRO A 456 -25.05 -17.44 12.24
C PRO A 456 -24.66 -18.41 11.11
N GLY A 457 -24.61 -17.90 9.89
CA GLY A 457 -24.05 -18.56 8.71
C GLY A 457 -24.39 -17.82 7.42
N ASP A 458 -23.81 -18.24 6.30
CA ASP A 458 -24.07 -17.69 4.97
C ASP A 458 -25.28 -18.39 4.33
N TYR A 459 -26.46 -17.85 4.55
CA TYR A 459 -27.74 -18.48 4.20
C TYR A 459 -28.26 -18.07 2.81
N ASP A 460 -27.69 -17.06 2.15
CA ASP A 460 -28.02 -16.73 0.76
C ASP A 460 -26.91 -17.04 -0.26
N GLY A 461 -25.67 -17.31 0.17
CA GLY A 461 -24.57 -17.83 -0.64
C GLY A 461 -23.70 -16.74 -1.29
N ILE A 462 -23.69 -15.53 -0.75
CA ILE A 462 -22.96 -14.38 -1.34
C ILE A 462 -21.54 -14.18 -0.78
N GLY A 463 -21.16 -14.94 0.24
CA GLY A 463 -19.86 -14.87 0.88
C GLY A 463 -19.82 -14.09 2.19
N ARG A 464 -20.90 -14.13 2.98
CA ARG A 464 -21.05 -13.36 4.21
C ARG A 464 -21.93 -14.08 5.23
N THR A 465 -21.61 -13.95 6.51
CA THR A 465 -22.44 -14.48 7.60
C THR A 465 -23.62 -13.55 7.92
N GLU A 466 -24.85 -14.06 7.82
CA GLU A 466 -26.05 -13.42 8.35
C GLU A 466 -26.14 -13.49 9.87
N GLN A 467 -26.82 -12.49 10.45
CA GLN A 467 -27.38 -12.61 11.79
C GLN A 467 -28.69 -13.42 11.70
N ALA A 468 -28.74 -14.57 12.37
CA ALA A 468 -29.90 -15.46 12.34
C ALA A 468 -30.15 -16.07 13.72
N VAL A 469 -31.42 -16.34 14.04
CA VAL A 469 -31.84 -17.00 15.28
C VAL A 469 -32.73 -18.22 15.01
N PHE A 470 -32.51 -19.29 15.77
CA PHE A 470 -33.42 -20.43 15.87
C PHE A 470 -34.28 -20.30 17.13
N ARG A 471 -35.57 -20.59 17.03
CA ARG A 471 -36.54 -20.54 18.13
C ARG A 471 -37.09 -21.94 18.42
N PRO A 472 -36.57 -22.66 19.43
CA PRO A 472 -36.97 -24.04 19.73
C PRO A 472 -38.46 -24.24 20.04
N SER A 473 -39.14 -23.20 20.53
CA SER A 473 -40.58 -23.25 20.85
C SER A 473 -41.50 -23.23 19.62
N THR A 474 -40.98 -22.92 18.43
CA THR A 474 -41.78 -22.82 17.20
C THR A 474 -41.13 -23.48 15.97
N GLY A 475 -39.89 -23.97 16.10
CA GLY A 475 -39.10 -24.46 14.96
C GLY A 475 -38.73 -23.37 13.95
N GLN A 476 -38.84 -22.09 14.32
CA GLN A 476 -38.54 -20.98 13.41
C GLN A 476 -37.04 -20.72 13.34
N TRP A 477 -36.48 -20.79 12.14
CA TRP A 477 -35.22 -20.15 11.78
C TRP A 477 -35.54 -18.79 11.17
N ILE A 478 -35.02 -17.72 11.77
CA ILE A 478 -35.26 -16.34 11.36
C ILE A 478 -33.90 -15.76 10.96
N ILE A 479 -33.75 -15.45 9.69
CA ILE A 479 -32.48 -15.03 9.07
C ILE A 479 -32.64 -13.58 8.59
N LEU A 480 -31.72 -12.70 8.98
CA LEU A 480 -31.71 -11.29 8.59
C LEU A 480 -30.84 -11.08 7.35
N ASN A 481 -31.41 -10.65 6.21
CA ASN A 481 -30.59 -10.24 5.08
C ASN A 481 -29.72 -9.03 5.47
N PRO A 482 -28.39 -9.08 5.26
CA PRO A 482 -27.47 -8.16 5.93
C PRO A 482 -27.31 -6.83 5.17
N ILE A 483 -28.02 -6.67 4.04
CA ILE A 483 -28.03 -5.47 3.20
C ILE A 483 -29.33 -4.70 3.42
N ASN A 484 -30.50 -5.34 3.23
CA ASN A 484 -31.81 -4.68 3.25
C ASN A 484 -32.61 -4.88 4.55
N GLN A 485 -32.06 -5.61 5.53
CA GLN A 485 -32.66 -5.86 6.86
C GLN A 485 -34.02 -6.60 6.83
N THR A 486 -34.39 -7.22 5.70
CA THR A 486 -35.59 -8.08 5.63
C THR A 486 -35.34 -9.43 6.32
N GLN A 487 -36.41 -10.05 6.83
CA GLN A 487 -36.34 -11.33 7.54
C GLN A 487 -36.88 -12.47 6.68
N ARG A 488 -36.09 -13.53 6.51
CA ARG A 488 -36.52 -14.82 5.96
C ARG A 488 -36.85 -15.76 7.11
N VAL A 489 -38.05 -16.35 7.11
CA VAL A 489 -38.47 -17.34 8.11
C VAL A 489 -38.58 -18.72 7.46
N ILE A 490 -37.97 -19.73 8.08
CA ILE A 490 -38.05 -21.15 7.70
C ILE A 490 -38.58 -21.94 8.90
N TYR A 491 -39.49 -22.87 8.69
CA TYR A 491 -40.02 -23.75 9.74
C TYR A 491 -39.34 -25.12 9.64
N PHE A 492 -38.39 -25.37 10.55
CA PHE A 492 -37.56 -26.57 10.51
C PHE A 492 -36.98 -26.94 11.90
N GLY A 493 -36.97 -28.24 12.21
CA GLY A 493 -36.66 -28.79 13.53
C GLY A 493 -37.91 -29.26 14.27
N GLY A 494 -37.75 -30.04 15.34
CA GLY A 494 -38.86 -30.47 16.19
C GLY A 494 -39.36 -29.34 17.10
N LEU A 495 -40.66 -29.35 17.40
CA LEU A 495 -41.31 -28.39 18.33
C LEU A 495 -40.98 -28.65 19.82
N ASN A 496 -39.91 -29.39 20.10
CA ASN A 496 -39.48 -29.81 21.43
C ASN A 496 -38.14 -29.15 21.77
N LEU A 497 -37.99 -28.71 23.03
CA LEU A 497 -36.88 -27.87 23.52
C LEU A 497 -35.48 -28.56 23.57
N PHE A 498 -35.23 -29.58 22.76
CA PHE A 498 -34.03 -30.44 22.83
C PHE A 498 -33.32 -30.67 21.49
N ASP A 499 -33.88 -30.21 20.37
CA ASP A 499 -33.15 -30.19 19.09
C ASP A 499 -32.16 -29.01 19.11
N ILE A 500 -30.86 -29.30 19.00
CA ILE A 500 -29.77 -28.31 18.98
C ILE A 500 -29.55 -27.86 17.53
N PRO A 501 -29.63 -26.56 17.20
CA PRO A 501 -29.32 -26.11 15.84
C PRO A 501 -27.82 -26.22 15.55
N VAL A 502 -27.50 -26.67 14.34
CA VAL A 502 -26.16 -27.00 13.85
C VAL A 502 -25.99 -26.53 12.40
N PRO A 503 -26.11 -25.22 12.10
CA PRO A 503 -25.97 -24.72 10.73
C PRO A 503 -24.64 -25.13 10.09
N GLY A 504 -24.65 -25.36 8.77
CA GLY A 504 -23.45 -25.67 7.99
C GLY A 504 -23.78 -26.07 6.56
N ASP A 505 -22.78 -26.12 5.69
CA ASP A 505 -22.90 -26.51 4.28
C ASP A 505 -22.63 -28.01 4.11
N TYR A 506 -23.67 -28.83 4.26
CA TYR A 506 -23.55 -30.28 4.22
C TYR A 506 -23.71 -30.88 2.82
N ASP A 507 -23.98 -30.10 1.77
CA ASP A 507 -23.82 -30.53 0.36
C ASP A 507 -22.51 -30.06 -0.29
N GLY A 508 -21.90 -28.97 0.18
CA GLY A 508 -20.61 -28.43 -0.30
C GLY A 508 -20.79 -27.50 -1.49
N ILE A 509 -21.74 -26.56 -1.40
CA ILE A 509 -22.13 -25.65 -2.50
C ILE A 509 -21.86 -24.16 -2.21
N GLY A 510 -21.11 -23.85 -1.14
CA GLY A 510 -20.82 -22.50 -0.68
C GLY A 510 -21.97 -21.86 0.11
N ARG A 511 -22.85 -22.65 0.76
CA ARG A 511 -24.06 -22.12 1.39
C ARG A 511 -24.49 -22.88 2.65
N THR A 512 -24.67 -22.15 3.75
CA THR A 512 -25.18 -22.66 5.02
C THR A 512 -26.61 -23.16 4.90
N GLN A 513 -26.81 -24.40 5.33
CA GLN A 513 -28.09 -25.08 5.43
C GLN A 513 -28.60 -25.04 6.89
N PRO A 514 -29.91 -24.78 7.12
CA PRO A 514 -30.53 -25.04 8.42
C PRO A 514 -30.45 -26.54 8.75
N ALA A 515 -29.92 -26.88 9.92
CA ALA A 515 -29.80 -28.27 10.38
C ALA A 515 -29.95 -28.35 11.91
N VAL A 516 -30.47 -29.46 12.42
CA VAL A 516 -30.60 -29.74 13.86
C VAL A 516 -30.01 -31.10 14.23
N PHE A 517 -29.36 -31.16 15.39
CA PHE A 517 -28.90 -32.38 16.04
C PHE A 517 -29.82 -32.74 17.21
N ARG A 518 -30.17 -34.02 17.34
CA ARG A 518 -31.02 -34.54 18.42
C ARG A 518 -30.23 -35.45 19.36
N PRO A 519 -29.85 -34.98 20.57
CA PRO A 519 -29.00 -35.73 21.49
C PRO A 519 -29.56 -37.09 21.95
N SER A 520 -30.89 -37.23 22.03
CA SER A 520 -31.55 -38.49 22.44
C SER A 520 -31.58 -39.58 21.36
N THR A 521 -31.14 -39.29 20.13
CA THR A 521 -31.13 -40.27 19.02
C THR A 521 -29.87 -40.24 18.15
N GLY A 522 -28.95 -39.28 18.38
CA GLY A 522 -27.79 -39.07 17.50
C GLY A 522 -28.16 -38.60 16.09
N GLN A 523 -29.41 -38.18 15.86
CA GLN A 523 -29.90 -37.77 14.54
C GLN A 523 -29.42 -36.37 14.20
N TRP A 524 -28.80 -36.24 13.02
CA TRP A 524 -28.56 -34.97 12.33
C TRP A 524 -29.61 -34.85 11.24
N ILE A 525 -30.51 -33.87 11.37
CA ILE A 525 -31.53 -33.55 10.37
C ILE A 525 -31.06 -32.29 9.65
N ILE A 526 -30.94 -32.34 8.34
CA ILE A 526 -30.42 -31.24 7.50
C ILE A 526 -31.50 -30.87 6.49
N PHE A 527 -31.85 -29.59 6.41
CA PHE A 527 -32.85 -29.07 5.47
C PHE A 527 -32.16 -28.41 4.29
N ASN A 528 -32.44 -28.89 3.07
CA ASN A 528 -31.98 -28.20 1.86
C ASN A 528 -33.01 -27.11 1.48
N PRO A 529 -32.64 -25.81 1.53
CA PRO A 529 -33.56 -24.69 1.31
C PRO A 529 -33.78 -24.34 -0.18
N ILE A 530 -33.30 -25.17 -1.10
CA ILE A 530 -33.51 -25.08 -2.55
C ILE A 530 -34.57 -26.10 -2.99
N THR A 531 -34.41 -27.36 -2.58
CA THR A 531 -35.34 -28.46 -2.89
C THR A 531 -36.50 -28.59 -1.89
N ASN A 532 -36.44 -27.89 -0.75
CA ASN A 532 -37.41 -27.99 0.35
C ASN A 532 -37.53 -29.43 0.92
N THR A 533 -36.41 -30.17 0.93
CA THR A 533 -36.33 -31.56 1.42
C THR A 533 -35.46 -31.66 2.67
N GLN A 534 -35.65 -32.74 3.44
CA GLN A 534 -34.86 -33.05 4.63
C GLN A 534 -34.05 -34.33 4.43
N ARG A 535 -32.79 -34.32 4.88
CA ARG A 535 -31.88 -35.48 4.97
C ARG A 535 -31.66 -35.81 6.44
N VAL A 536 -31.69 -37.09 6.80
CA VAL A 536 -31.33 -37.57 8.14
C VAL A 536 -30.03 -38.37 8.06
N ALA A 537 -29.11 -38.11 8.97
CA ALA A 537 -27.91 -38.90 9.22
C ALA A 537 -27.82 -39.25 10.73
N TYR A 538 -26.99 -40.23 11.08
CA TYR A 538 -26.79 -40.68 12.46
C TYR A 538 -25.29 -40.59 12.79
N TYR A 539 -24.92 -39.73 13.74
CA TYR A 539 -23.54 -39.59 14.21
C TYR A 539 -23.46 -38.98 15.61
N GLY A 540 -22.44 -39.35 16.39
CA GLY A 540 -22.40 -39.11 17.84
C GLY A 540 -23.13 -40.21 18.62
N ALA A 541 -22.93 -40.25 19.94
CA ALA A 541 -23.56 -41.26 20.79
C ALA A 541 -24.86 -40.72 21.42
N ALA A 542 -25.97 -41.46 21.27
CA ALA A 542 -27.23 -41.15 21.94
C ALA A 542 -27.07 -41.18 23.47
N ASP A 543 -27.77 -40.28 24.16
CA ASP A 543 -27.80 -40.10 25.63
C ASP A 543 -26.45 -39.80 26.32
N LEU A 544 -25.33 -39.77 25.58
CA LEU A 544 -24.13 -39.08 26.03
C LEU A 544 -24.30 -37.56 25.83
N PHE A 545 -23.70 -36.76 26.71
CA PHE A 545 -23.71 -35.29 26.58
C PHE A 545 -22.66 -34.79 25.56
N ASP A 546 -22.66 -35.44 24.39
CA ASP A 546 -21.91 -35.06 23.20
C ASP A 546 -22.48 -33.76 22.63
N ILE A 547 -21.63 -32.75 22.45
CA ILE A 547 -22.00 -31.43 21.91
C ILE A 547 -21.70 -31.45 20.40
N PRO A 548 -22.66 -31.22 19.51
CA PRO A 548 -22.45 -31.33 18.07
C PRO A 548 -21.60 -30.17 17.54
N VAL A 549 -20.44 -30.41 16.93
CA VAL A 549 -19.49 -29.38 16.50
C VAL A 549 -19.30 -29.42 14.98
N PRO A 550 -20.32 -29.09 14.17
CA PRO A 550 -20.17 -29.07 12.70
C PRO A 550 -19.01 -28.18 12.27
N GLY A 551 -18.26 -28.63 11.26
CA GLY A 551 -17.08 -27.91 10.76
C GLY A 551 -16.49 -28.57 9.51
N ASP A 552 -15.70 -27.82 8.76
CA ASP A 552 -14.89 -28.34 7.65
C ASP A 552 -13.45 -28.59 8.12
N TYR A 553 -13.22 -29.73 8.76
CA TYR A 553 -11.96 -30.04 9.44
C TYR A 553 -10.86 -30.60 8.54
N ASP A 554 -11.18 -30.92 7.28
CA ASP A 554 -10.22 -31.28 6.24
C ASP A 554 -10.01 -30.16 5.21
N GLY A 555 -10.95 -29.23 5.04
CA GLY A 555 -10.80 -28.00 4.24
C GLY A 555 -11.16 -28.21 2.76
N ILE A 556 -12.25 -28.94 2.49
CA ILE A 556 -12.70 -29.30 1.13
C ILE A 556 -13.93 -28.52 0.66
N GLY A 557 -14.38 -27.52 1.43
CA GLY A 557 -15.57 -26.72 1.19
C GLY A 557 -16.87 -27.33 1.75
N ARG A 558 -16.82 -28.35 2.62
CA ARG A 558 -18.02 -29.11 3.06
C ARG A 558 -18.02 -29.44 4.54
N THR A 559 -19.06 -29.00 5.25
CA THR A 559 -19.29 -29.31 6.66
C THR A 559 -19.42 -30.81 6.93
N GLN A 560 -18.58 -31.32 7.83
CA GLN A 560 -18.59 -32.68 8.36
C GLN A 560 -19.47 -32.79 9.61
N LEU A 561 -19.95 -34.01 9.89
CA LEU A 561 -20.65 -34.31 11.14
C LEU A 561 -19.60 -34.55 12.23
N ALA A 562 -19.64 -33.82 13.33
CA ALA A 562 -18.67 -33.97 14.40
C ALA A 562 -19.30 -33.70 15.78
N VAL A 563 -18.72 -34.28 16.85
CA VAL A 563 -19.16 -34.09 18.24
C VAL A 563 -17.97 -33.88 19.18
N PHE A 564 -18.14 -33.05 20.20
CA PHE A 564 -17.20 -32.82 21.28
C PHE A 564 -17.77 -33.41 22.59
N ARG A 565 -16.95 -34.19 23.30
CA ARG A 565 -17.33 -34.90 24.54
C ARG A 565 -16.69 -34.23 25.77
N PRO A 566 -17.43 -33.45 26.58
CA PRO A 566 -16.84 -32.65 27.66
C PRO A 566 -16.20 -33.46 28.80
N SER A 567 -16.65 -34.70 29.03
CA SER A 567 -16.10 -35.58 30.07
C SER A 567 -14.69 -36.09 29.76
N THR A 568 -14.28 -36.08 28.50
CA THR A 568 -12.96 -36.56 28.02
C THR A 568 -12.20 -35.52 27.18
N ALA A 569 -12.79 -34.33 26.97
CA ALA A 569 -12.33 -33.31 26.02
C ALA A 569 -12.04 -33.85 24.61
N THR A 570 -12.84 -34.82 24.14
CA THR A 570 -12.59 -35.51 22.87
C THR A 570 -13.50 -34.98 21.77
N TRP A 571 -12.89 -34.45 20.70
CA TRP A 571 -13.52 -34.17 19.42
C TRP A 571 -13.53 -35.46 18.60
N ALA A 572 -14.67 -35.79 18.01
CA ALA A 572 -14.89 -36.93 17.13
C ALA A 572 -15.53 -36.42 15.84
N ILE A 573 -14.81 -36.54 14.72
CA ILE A 573 -15.16 -35.97 13.42
C ILE A 573 -15.38 -37.10 12.43
N TYR A 574 -16.47 -37.06 11.65
CA TYR A 574 -16.80 -38.05 10.63
C TYR A 574 -16.90 -37.42 9.24
N ASN A 575 -16.04 -37.87 8.33
CA ASN A 575 -16.10 -37.49 6.93
C ASN A 575 -17.06 -38.44 6.18
N PRO A 576 -18.17 -37.93 5.61
CA PRO A 576 -19.20 -38.75 4.95
C PRO A 576 -18.85 -39.14 3.49
N LEU A 577 -17.77 -38.62 2.91
CA LEU A 577 -17.28 -39.00 1.58
C LEU A 577 -16.32 -40.20 1.67
N THR A 578 -15.44 -40.22 2.66
CA THR A 578 -14.47 -41.31 2.91
C THR A 578 -15.00 -42.38 3.86
N ASN A 579 -16.10 -42.12 4.57
CA ASN A 579 -16.65 -42.98 5.64
C ASN A 579 -15.62 -43.23 6.77
N THR A 580 -14.78 -42.24 7.08
CA THR A 580 -13.74 -42.33 8.13
C THR A 580 -14.06 -41.46 9.34
N GLN A 581 -13.48 -41.82 10.49
CA GLN A 581 -13.62 -41.08 11.75
C GLN A 581 -12.24 -40.66 12.28
N ARG A 582 -12.13 -39.42 12.77
CA ARG A 582 -10.94 -38.82 13.40
C ARG A 582 -11.28 -38.45 14.84
N PHE A 583 -10.41 -38.83 15.78
CA PHE A 583 -10.54 -38.46 17.20
C PHE A 583 -9.37 -37.58 17.63
N VAL A 584 -9.64 -36.50 18.38
CA VAL A 584 -8.63 -35.57 18.91
C VAL A 584 -9.01 -35.18 20.35
N SER A 585 -8.07 -35.28 21.29
CA SER A 585 -8.28 -34.82 22.66
C SER A 585 -7.75 -33.39 22.83
N TYR A 586 -8.65 -32.41 22.96
CA TYR A 586 -8.32 -30.99 23.03
C TYR A 586 -9.38 -30.18 23.81
N GLY A 587 -8.92 -29.22 24.62
CA GLY A 587 -9.72 -28.55 25.66
C GLY A 587 -9.49 -29.20 27.03
N ALA A 588 -10.13 -28.69 28.09
CA ALA A 588 -9.96 -29.21 29.44
C ALA A 588 -11.15 -30.08 29.90
N ALA A 589 -10.90 -31.38 30.08
CA ALA A 589 -11.93 -32.34 30.47
C ALA A 589 -12.55 -31.99 31.83
N ASN A 590 -13.88 -32.03 31.92
CA ASN A 590 -14.69 -31.67 33.10
C ASN A 590 -14.58 -30.20 33.56
N LEU A 591 -13.91 -29.31 32.80
CA LEU A 591 -14.17 -27.87 32.88
C LEU A 591 -15.35 -27.52 31.97
N PHE A 592 -16.02 -26.40 32.25
CA PHE A 592 -17.12 -25.88 31.43
C PHE A 592 -16.61 -25.14 30.17
N ASP A 593 -15.62 -25.72 29.51
CA ASP A 593 -15.13 -25.29 28.21
C ASP A 593 -16.22 -25.54 27.15
N ILE A 594 -16.68 -24.49 26.49
CA ILE A 594 -17.67 -24.53 25.41
C ILE A 594 -16.91 -24.68 24.09
N PRO A 595 -17.11 -25.75 23.30
CA PRO A 595 -16.48 -25.84 21.99
C PRO A 595 -17.00 -24.72 21.07
N VAL A 596 -16.10 -24.16 20.27
CA VAL A 596 -16.35 -23.01 19.37
C VAL A 596 -15.55 -23.21 18.08
N PRO A 597 -15.84 -24.25 17.27
CA PRO A 597 -15.14 -24.47 16.00
C PRO A 597 -15.31 -23.27 15.06
N GLY A 598 -14.28 -22.94 14.28
CA GLY A 598 -14.30 -21.85 13.31
C GLY A 598 -13.00 -21.77 12.50
N ASP A 599 -13.00 -21.01 11.42
CA ASP A 599 -11.78 -20.74 10.62
C ASP A 599 -11.11 -19.48 11.18
N TYR A 600 -10.06 -19.67 11.99
CA TYR A 600 -9.44 -18.60 12.76
C TYR A 600 -8.13 -18.09 12.14
N ASP A 601 -7.60 -18.75 11.11
CA ASP A 601 -6.41 -18.33 10.35
C ASP A 601 -6.64 -18.06 8.85
N GLY A 602 -7.86 -18.30 8.33
CA GLY A 602 -8.35 -17.87 7.02
C GLY A 602 -7.99 -18.80 5.87
N VAL A 603 -7.71 -20.08 6.14
CA VAL A 603 -7.23 -21.04 5.13
C VAL A 603 -8.35 -21.87 4.48
N GLY A 604 -9.62 -21.66 4.85
CA GLY A 604 -10.76 -22.46 4.41
C GLY A 604 -10.92 -23.77 5.20
N ARG A 605 -10.39 -23.84 6.42
CA ARG A 605 -10.48 -24.99 7.32
C ARG A 605 -11.06 -24.57 8.66
N THR A 606 -11.73 -25.49 9.34
CA THR A 606 -12.23 -25.30 10.70
C THR A 606 -11.24 -25.82 11.73
N GLU A 607 -10.80 -24.95 12.63
CA GLU A 607 -10.00 -25.30 13.79
C GLU A 607 -10.86 -25.84 14.93
N MET A 608 -10.23 -26.62 15.80
CA MET A 608 -10.80 -26.98 17.09
C MET A 608 -10.45 -25.87 18.09
N ALA A 609 -11.47 -25.17 18.62
CA ALA A 609 -11.29 -24.14 19.62
C ALA A 609 -12.30 -24.28 20.77
N VAL A 610 -11.97 -23.73 21.94
CA VAL A 610 -12.82 -23.72 23.14
C VAL A 610 -12.89 -22.32 23.76
N PHE A 611 -14.08 -21.92 24.21
CA PHE A 611 -14.32 -20.74 25.03
C PHE A 611 -14.52 -21.14 26.50
N ARG A 612 -13.93 -20.39 27.42
CA ARG A 612 -13.95 -20.65 28.86
C ARG A 612 -14.67 -19.50 29.60
N PRO A 613 -15.96 -19.68 29.96
CA PRO A 613 -16.77 -18.61 30.57
C PRO A 613 -16.25 -18.08 31.91
N SER A 614 -15.47 -18.88 32.66
CA SER A 614 -14.93 -18.50 33.97
C SER A 614 -13.86 -17.40 33.91
N ASN A 615 -13.23 -17.16 32.75
CA ASN A 615 -12.20 -16.13 32.57
C ASN A 615 -12.26 -15.41 31.20
N GLY A 616 -13.30 -15.62 30.40
CA GLY A 616 -13.47 -14.98 29.08
C GLY A 616 -12.44 -15.40 28.04
N GLN A 617 -11.77 -16.54 28.24
CA GLN A 617 -10.64 -16.99 27.43
C GLN A 617 -11.10 -17.90 26.28
N TRP A 618 -10.72 -17.56 25.07
CA TRP A 618 -10.78 -18.43 23.90
C TRP A 618 -9.40 -19.09 23.72
N VAL A 619 -9.39 -20.38 23.43
CA VAL A 619 -8.19 -21.18 23.13
C VAL A 619 -8.43 -21.84 21.78
N ILE A 620 -7.59 -21.55 20.79
CA ILE A 620 -7.72 -22.03 19.41
C ILE A 620 -6.51 -22.94 19.11
N LEU A 621 -6.74 -24.15 18.59
CA LEU A 621 -5.69 -25.10 18.22
C LEU A 621 -5.30 -24.94 16.75
N ASN A 622 -4.02 -24.71 16.46
CA ASN A 622 -3.51 -24.79 15.10
C ASN A 622 -3.63 -26.24 14.56
N PRO A 623 -4.17 -26.46 13.35
CA PRO A 623 -4.50 -27.79 12.87
C PRO A 623 -3.29 -28.58 12.34
N ILE A 624 -2.11 -27.94 12.22
CA ILE A 624 -0.87 -28.50 11.68
C ILE A 624 0.11 -28.82 12.81
N ASP A 625 0.48 -27.83 13.63
CA ASP A 625 1.53 -27.96 14.65
C ASP A 625 1.02 -28.16 16.09
N GLN A 626 -0.30 -28.09 16.29
CA GLN A 626 -0.98 -28.22 17.59
C GLN A 626 -0.61 -27.13 18.62
N SER A 627 -0.04 -26.00 18.16
CA SER A 627 0.13 -24.79 18.99
C SER A 627 -1.22 -24.18 19.38
N GLN A 628 -1.24 -23.38 20.45
CA GLN A 628 -2.47 -22.79 21.00
C GLN A 628 -2.42 -21.26 20.97
N ARG A 629 -3.37 -20.65 20.26
CA ARG A 629 -3.61 -19.21 20.23
C ARG A 629 -4.63 -18.82 21.31
N LEU A 630 -4.33 -17.79 22.08
CA LEU A 630 -5.20 -17.27 23.15
C LEU A 630 -5.81 -15.92 22.77
N VAL A 631 -7.10 -15.75 23.03
CA VAL A 631 -7.82 -14.47 22.90
C VAL A 631 -8.69 -14.27 24.15
N TYR A 632 -8.80 -13.03 24.65
CA TYR A 632 -9.66 -12.70 25.80
C TYR A 632 -10.80 -11.80 25.34
N PHE A 633 -12.02 -12.31 25.31
CA PHE A 633 -13.21 -11.57 24.92
C PHE A 633 -14.50 -12.15 25.50
N GLY A 634 -15.35 -11.27 26.01
CA GLY A 634 -16.61 -11.61 26.68
C GLY A 634 -16.59 -11.26 28.17
N ALA A 635 -17.78 -11.24 28.78
CA ALA A 635 -17.88 -11.15 30.23
C ALA A 635 -17.50 -12.48 30.89
N THR A 636 -16.94 -12.42 32.10
CA THR A 636 -16.62 -13.60 32.92
C THR A 636 -17.87 -14.16 33.60
N ASN A 637 -18.89 -14.52 32.80
CA ASN A 637 -20.19 -15.00 33.25
C ASN A 637 -20.69 -16.16 32.36
N TYR A 638 -21.79 -16.81 32.77
CA TYR A 638 -22.39 -17.94 32.05
C TYR A 638 -23.57 -17.54 31.14
N PHE A 639 -23.66 -16.28 30.72
CA PHE A 639 -24.78 -15.71 29.95
C PHE A 639 -24.39 -15.19 28.56
N ASP A 640 -23.14 -14.78 28.38
CA ASP A 640 -22.56 -14.46 27.06
C ASP A 640 -22.41 -15.76 26.25
N ILE A 641 -23.18 -15.92 25.18
CA ILE A 641 -23.09 -17.08 24.27
C ILE A 641 -22.10 -16.75 23.15
N PRO A 642 -20.97 -17.47 22.98
CA PRO A 642 -20.08 -17.23 21.86
C PRO A 642 -20.72 -17.67 20.55
N LEU A 643 -20.50 -16.91 19.46
CA LEU A 643 -21.25 -17.06 18.21
C LEU A 643 -20.92 -18.32 17.38
N GLN A 644 -19.95 -19.12 17.82
CA GLN A 644 -19.67 -20.48 17.30
C GLN A 644 -20.15 -21.60 18.23
N ALA A 645 -20.83 -21.27 19.33
CA ALA A 645 -21.23 -22.28 20.33
C ALA A 645 -22.30 -23.22 19.77
N PRO A 646 -22.09 -24.54 19.80
CA PRO A 646 -23.19 -25.48 19.71
C PRO A 646 -23.83 -25.64 21.09
N ILE A 647 -25.15 -25.41 21.14
CA ILE A 647 -25.81 -25.00 22.38
C ILE A 647 -26.36 -26.20 23.15
N ALA A 648 -25.46 -26.82 23.92
CA ALA A 648 -25.78 -27.79 24.98
C ALA A 648 -25.70 -27.18 26.40
N SER A 649 -25.17 -25.96 26.54
CA SER A 649 -24.71 -25.41 27.83
C SER A 649 -25.77 -24.73 28.71
N LEU A 650 -27.06 -24.70 28.32
CA LEU A 650 -28.15 -24.13 29.13
C LEU A 650 -28.56 -24.98 30.35
N LYS A 651 -27.77 -25.99 30.72
CA LYS A 651 -28.06 -26.99 31.78
C LYS A 651 -27.91 -26.46 33.22
N LYS A 652 -28.37 -25.23 33.48
CA LYS A 652 -28.59 -24.68 34.83
C LYS A 652 -29.85 -23.81 34.99
N LEU A 653 -30.76 -23.84 34.02
CA LEU A 653 -32.06 -23.13 33.99
C LEU A 653 -33.09 -23.64 35.03
N GLY A 654 -32.65 -24.23 36.17
CA GLY A 654 -33.53 -24.98 37.06
C GLY A 654 -32.92 -25.49 38.38
N LYS A 655 -32.12 -24.68 39.10
CA LYS A 655 -31.90 -24.89 40.55
C LYS A 655 -31.78 -23.56 41.31
N LEU A 656 -32.85 -23.25 42.07
CA LEU A 656 -32.88 -22.50 43.34
C LEU A 656 -32.07 -21.18 43.38
N GLY A 657 -32.66 -19.99 43.52
CA GLY A 657 -33.92 -19.64 44.20
C GLY A 657 -33.60 -19.00 45.56
N GLY A 658 -33.61 -17.67 45.63
CA GLY A 658 -33.31 -16.92 46.85
C GLY A 658 -32.73 -15.53 46.59
N ASN A 659 -33.52 -14.50 46.90
CA ASN A 659 -33.17 -13.13 47.27
C ASN A 659 -32.06 -12.35 46.54
N SER A 660 -32.50 -11.27 45.88
CA SER A 660 -31.89 -9.93 45.85
C SER A 660 -30.47 -9.75 45.29
N LEU A 661 -30.39 -8.90 44.25
CA LEU A 661 -29.44 -7.79 44.27
C LEU A 661 -30.04 -6.58 43.54
N THR A 662 -30.09 -5.44 44.23
CA THR A 662 -30.64 -4.18 43.72
C THR A 662 -29.73 -3.54 42.67
N ALA A 663 -30.31 -2.78 41.75
CA ALA A 663 -29.56 -2.02 40.77
C ALA A 663 -28.63 -0.98 41.42
N LEU A 664 -27.44 -0.82 40.83
CA LEU A 664 -26.61 0.38 40.91
C LEU A 664 -26.09 0.70 39.51
N SER A 665 -26.00 1.99 39.20
CA SER A 665 -25.82 2.51 37.84
C SER A 665 -24.42 3.07 37.58
N THR A 666 -24.15 3.40 36.30
CA THR A 666 -23.12 4.35 35.84
C THR A 666 -21.65 3.94 36.10
N THR A 667 -20.64 4.39 35.35
CA THR A 667 -20.55 5.47 34.34
C THR A 667 -19.68 5.03 33.13
N SER A 668 -19.36 5.92 32.19
CA SER A 668 -18.72 5.63 30.90
C SER A 668 -17.21 5.96 30.83
N HIS A 669 -16.57 5.47 29.75
CA HIS A 669 -15.27 5.87 29.15
C HIS A 669 -14.02 6.06 30.04
N GLN A 670 -12.95 5.31 29.72
CA GLN A 670 -11.79 5.91 29.03
C GLN A 670 -10.86 4.84 28.38
N GLN A 671 -9.97 5.31 27.50
CA GLN A 671 -8.92 4.52 26.84
C GLN A 671 -7.68 4.39 27.74
N THR A 672 -6.83 3.38 27.49
CA THR A 672 -5.39 3.61 27.19
C THR A 672 -4.72 2.35 26.67
N SER A 673 -3.66 2.52 25.87
CA SER A 673 -2.78 1.48 25.32
C SER A 673 -1.50 1.31 26.16
N VAL A 674 -0.66 0.31 25.86
CA VAL A 674 0.82 0.43 25.79
C VAL A 674 1.50 -0.83 25.21
N SER A 675 2.60 -0.59 24.50
CA SER A 675 3.46 -1.42 23.62
C SER A 675 3.83 -2.89 23.93
N ALA A 676 3.78 -3.71 22.87
CA ALA A 676 4.83 -4.55 22.23
C ALA A 676 6.16 -4.91 22.94
N SER A 677 6.71 -6.11 22.61
CA SER A 677 8.00 -6.26 21.86
C SER A 677 8.45 -7.72 21.58
N ALA A 678 8.77 -8.00 20.30
CA ALA A 678 9.76 -8.93 19.70
C ALA A 678 10.24 -10.24 20.37
N PHE A 679 10.49 -11.29 19.54
CA PHE A 679 11.84 -11.82 19.27
C PHE A 679 11.91 -12.60 17.94
N THR A 680 13.10 -13.05 17.52
CA THR A 680 13.47 -13.46 16.14
C THR A 680 13.50 -14.97 15.85
N ALA A 681 13.41 -15.34 14.56
CA ALA A 681 13.67 -16.69 14.02
C ALA A 681 15.17 -17.12 14.11
N PRO A 682 15.55 -18.37 13.72
CA PRO A 682 16.03 -18.54 12.33
C PRO A 682 15.97 -19.96 11.66
N SER A 683 16.02 -19.94 10.32
CA SER A 683 16.81 -20.82 9.40
C SER A 683 16.40 -22.27 9.00
N ILE A 684 16.88 -22.66 7.79
CA ILE A 684 16.99 -23.99 7.10
C ILE A 684 15.69 -24.83 6.98
N GLY A 685 15.39 -25.58 5.91
CA GLY A 685 16.03 -26.13 4.70
C GLY A 685 15.16 -27.35 4.26
N GLU A 686 15.14 -27.96 3.07
CA GLU A 686 15.92 -27.92 1.81
C GLU A 686 14.97 -28.26 0.61
N ALA A 687 15.50 -28.44 -0.62
CA ALA A 687 14.80 -28.93 -1.84
C ALA A 687 15.34 -30.35 -2.23
N PRO A 688 14.88 -31.12 -3.28
CA PRO A 688 14.03 -30.85 -4.46
C PRO A 688 12.67 -31.62 -4.40
N SER A 689 11.93 -32.15 -5.41
CA SER A 689 12.10 -32.55 -6.85
C SER A 689 10.71 -32.53 -7.55
N VAL A 690 10.47 -32.37 -8.87
CA VAL A 690 11.11 -32.75 -10.17
C VAL A 690 10.83 -34.22 -10.57
N PRO A 691 10.29 -34.58 -11.78
CA PRO A 691 9.61 -33.78 -12.85
C PRO A 691 8.38 -34.45 -13.55
N ALA A 692 7.88 -33.80 -14.64
CA ALA A 692 7.22 -34.37 -15.86
C ALA A 692 5.80 -35.00 -15.72
N GLU A 693 4.96 -35.15 -16.78
CA GLU A 693 5.05 -34.92 -18.25
C GLU A 693 3.62 -34.59 -18.77
N LEU A 694 3.33 -33.49 -19.50
CA LEU A 694 3.38 -33.24 -20.97
C LEU A 694 2.25 -33.88 -21.85
N ILE A 695 2.12 -33.43 -23.11
CA ILE A 695 1.08 -33.70 -24.16
C ILE A 695 -0.17 -32.77 -24.03
N THR A 696 -0.64 -31.90 -24.95
CA THR A 696 -0.38 -31.40 -26.34
C THR A 696 -1.44 -31.77 -27.42
N GLY A 697 -2.02 -30.73 -28.06
CA GLY A 697 -2.73 -30.78 -29.37
C GLY A 697 -4.26 -30.95 -29.34
N ASP A 698 -5.04 -30.56 -30.36
CA ASP A 698 -4.80 -29.60 -31.47
C ASP A 698 -6.15 -29.28 -32.22
N ASP A 699 -6.07 -28.65 -33.41
CA ASP A 699 -7.10 -28.39 -34.46
C ASP A 699 -8.09 -27.21 -34.25
N GLN A 700 -8.21 -26.17 -35.13
CA GLN A 700 -8.64 -26.08 -36.57
C GLN A 700 -10.19 -26.13 -36.74
N ALA A 701 -10.92 -25.47 -37.67
CA ALA A 701 -10.69 -24.74 -38.95
C ALA A 701 -11.93 -23.81 -39.25
N THR A 702 -12.10 -22.89 -40.25
CA THR A 702 -11.29 -22.03 -41.16
C THR A 702 -12.22 -21.04 -41.94
N SER A 703 -11.69 -19.91 -42.47
CA SER A 703 -12.26 -19.06 -43.57
C SER A 703 -13.48 -18.14 -43.25
N SER A 704 -13.87 -17.09 -44.02
CA SER A 704 -13.42 -16.52 -45.33
C SER A 704 -13.70 -14.99 -45.46
N LEU A 705 -13.07 -14.32 -46.45
CA LEU A 705 -13.22 -12.90 -46.88
C LEU A 705 -13.98 -12.82 -48.25
N PRO A 706 -14.21 -11.67 -48.99
CA PRO A 706 -13.67 -10.30 -48.87
C PRO A 706 -14.56 -9.05 -49.26
N ARG A 707 -14.07 -7.85 -48.87
CA ARG A 707 -14.10 -6.52 -49.56
C ARG A 707 -15.41 -5.93 -50.19
N ARG A 708 -15.75 -4.69 -49.77
CA ARG A 708 -15.64 -3.45 -50.61
C ARG A 708 -15.71 -2.13 -49.79
N LYS A 709 -15.16 -1.05 -50.38
CA LYS A 709 -15.19 0.40 -50.05
C LYS A 709 -15.40 1.15 -51.41
N PRO A 710 -15.61 2.50 -51.54
CA PRO A 710 -15.18 3.61 -50.67
C PRO A 710 -16.16 4.82 -50.55
N SER A 711 -15.64 5.98 -50.09
CA SER A 711 -16.21 7.36 -50.10
C SER A 711 -17.38 7.65 -49.13
N GLY A 712 -17.54 8.88 -48.60
CA GLY A 712 -16.59 10.02 -48.63
C GLY A 712 -17.14 11.34 -48.01
N GLN A 713 -16.21 12.24 -47.64
CA GLN A 713 -16.36 13.67 -47.27
C GLN A 713 -17.11 14.08 -45.98
N SER A 714 -16.74 15.27 -45.51
CA SER A 714 -17.09 15.90 -44.22
C SER A 714 -18.22 16.91 -44.33
N ALA A 715 -18.93 17.20 -43.22
CA ALA A 715 -19.19 18.60 -42.82
C ALA A 715 -19.71 18.74 -41.37
N THR A 716 -19.23 19.78 -40.70
CA THR A 716 -19.55 20.25 -39.34
C THR A 716 -20.89 21.00 -39.27
N ARG A 717 -21.69 20.88 -38.18
CA ARG A 717 -22.03 22.01 -37.25
C ARG A 717 -23.09 21.72 -36.16
N LEU A 718 -22.83 22.32 -34.99
CA LEU A 718 -23.72 22.98 -34.01
C LEU A 718 -25.06 22.34 -33.55
N ALA A 719 -25.02 22.00 -32.25
CA ALA A 719 -26.06 22.01 -31.19
C ALA A 719 -27.38 22.80 -31.41
N TRP A 720 -28.45 22.36 -30.71
CA TRP A 720 -28.96 23.02 -29.46
C TRP A 720 -30.14 22.26 -28.80
N LEU A 721 -30.41 22.60 -27.53
CA LEU A 721 -31.67 22.49 -26.77
C LEU A 721 -32.23 21.10 -26.35
N ASP A 722 -32.12 20.83 -25.04
CA ASP A 722 -33.23 20.28 -24.24
C ASP A 722 -34.38 21.30 -24.13
N PRO A 723 -35.62 20.85 -23.86
CA PRO A 723 -36.47 21.54 -22.90
C PRO A 723 -37.07 20.64 -21.81
N LEU A 724 -37.37 21.28 -20.67
CA LEU A 724 -37.91 20.73 -19.42
C LEU A 724 -39.38 20.25 -19.51
N GLU A 725 -39.76 19.42 -18.52
CA GLU A 725 -41.12 19.21 -17.97
C GLU A 725 -42.20 18.57 -18.89
N GLY A 726 -43.20 17.86 -18.37
CA GLY A 726 -43.44 17.44 -16.98
C GLY A 726 -44.81 16.79 -16.76
N ALA A 727 -45.03 16.29 -15.54
CA ALA A 727 -46.31 15.86 -14.94
C ALA A 727 -47.11 14.71 -15.60
N ARG A 728 -47.05 13.53 -14.97
CA ARG A 728 -48.23 12.93 -14.30
C ARG A 728 -47.82 12.05 -13.12
#